data_AF-A0A957CU85-F1
#
_entry.id   AF-A0A957CU85-F1
#
_cell.length_a   1.000
_cell.length_b   1.000
_cell.length_c   1.000
_cell.angle_alpha   90.00
_cell.angle_beta   90.00
_cell.angle_gamma   90.00
#
_symmetry.space_group_name_H-M   'P 1'
#
loop_
_entity.id
_entity.type
_entity.pdbx_description
1 polymer ?
#
loop_
_entity_poly.entity_id
_entity_poly.type
_entity_poly.pdbx_seq_one_letter_code
_entity_poly.pdbx_strand_id
1 'polypeptide(L)'
;MSKKYLRTLIMLTLFFVLAAFAFTACGGQEPAAEEPAAEEPAAEEPAAEEPAAEEPAAEVTGKVGIVLPTRDEPRWIQDETRFRDALEAQGYEVEILFSQGDSAIELSNVEQLITQGIEVLILTPQDGAAAAAAAEAAHAADVKVIAYDRLILNTDAVDYYVTFDSIAVGAAQAQYLVDKASGSGNPLYLYAGAASDNNAFLFFEAAWNVLQPKIADGTFVIENPSEAVALQDKAELTRDEMGQIIGQITTNWDFNTAKSLAEANLTAATADQKGDVFILAPNDGTARAIADAFGADADVSSYIVTGQDAEIASVQYIIDGKQSMTVLKDVRTLVGDAIAAAVAYLTGGAPEETNSYDNGTIEVPAKPSEVIAVDQANVQAAIIDSGYWDAGEFTGLDAMGEAPAAEEVSGLVGIVLPTRDEPRWIQDETRFRDALEAAGYQVEILFSQGDSAIELANVEQLITQGIQVLILTPQDGAAAAAAAEAAHAAGVKVIAYDRLILNTDAVDYYVTFDSIAVGAAQAQYLVDKASGSDNPLYLYAGAASDNNAFLFFEGAWNVLQPKIADGTFVIKNSDVAVGLQDTAELTRDEMGQIIGQITTNWDFNTAKSLAEANLTAAAAEDKGDVFILAPNDGTARAIADAFGADADVSSYVVTGQDAEIASVQYIIDGKQSMTVLKDVRTLVGDAIAAAIAYLTGGTPEETHTYNNGTIEVPAKPSVVIAVDQENVKAAIVDSGYWDAGEFTGLDD
;
A
#
# COMPACT_ATOMS: atom_id res chain seq x y z
N MET A 1 -2.36 43.89 -49.14
CA MET A 1 -2.32 43.83 -50.63
C MET A 1 -2.67 42.39 -51.04
N SER A 2 -3.88 42.15 -51.55
CA SER A 2 -4.15 41.75 -52.96
C SER A 2 -3.70 40.32 -53.31
N LYS A 3 -4.56 39.30 -53.21
CA LYS A 3 -5.51 38.77 -54.24
C LYS A 3 -4.93 37.62 -55.10
N LYS A 4 -5.65 36.48 -55.03
CA LYS A 4 -6.28 35.70 -56.13
C LYS A 4 -5.40 35.08 -57.23
N TYR A 5 -5.67 33.82 -57.57
CA TYR A 5 -6.37 33.30 -58.79
C TYR A 5 -6.52 31.77 -58.59
N LEU A 6 -7.68 31.10 -58.39
CA LEU A 6 -8.99 30.98 -59.07
C LEU A 6 -8.98 30.14 -60.38
N ARG A 7 -9.89 29.13 -60.43
CA ARG A 7 -10.65 28.50 -61.57
C ARG A 7 -10.26 27.04 -61.92
N THR A 8 -11.13 26.02 -62.13
CA THR A 8 -12.57 25.83 -62.50
C THR A 8 -12.84 24.29 -62.50
N LEU A 9 -13.83 23.67 -61.83
CA LEU A 9 -15.28 23.44 -62.11
C LEU A 9 -15.66 22.17 -62.98
N ILE A 10 -16.73 21.48 -62.55
CA ILE A 10 -17.77 20.68 -63.30
C ILE A 10 -17.70 19.12 -63.32
N MET A 11 -18.45 18.50 -62.40
CA MET A 11 -19.73 17.75 -62.58
C MET A 11 -19.92 16.56 -63.57
N LEU A 12 -20.61 15.54 -63.02
CA LEU A 12 -21.74 14.73 -63.55
C LEU A 12 -21.51 13.33 -64.20
N THR A 13 -21.70 12.29 -63.36
CA THR A 13 -22.81 11.29 -63.37
C THR A 13 -23.09 10.29 -64.52
N LEU A 14 -23.26 9.03 -64.07
CA LEU A 14 -24.40 8.09 -64.21
C LEU A 14 -24.53 7.05 -65.36
N PHE A 15 -25.09 5.91 -64.91
CA PHE A 15 -26.04 4.95 -65.53
C PHE A 15 -25.55 3.51 -65.90
N PHE A 16 -25.73 2.57 -64.95
CA PHE A 16 -26.73 1.45 -64.90
C PHE A 16 -26.65 0.21 -65.86
N VAL A 17 -26.74 -0.98 -65.22
CA VAL A 17 -27.49 -2.24 -65.55
C VAL A 17 -26.79 -3.54 -66.02
N LEU A 18 -26.83 -4.53 -65.11
CA LEU A 18 -27.16 -5.98 -65.15
C LEU A 18 -26.88 -6.86 -66.39
N ALA A 19 -26.35 -8.08 -66.13
CA ALA A 19 -27.16 -9.31 -65.96
C ALA A 19 -26.32 -10.51 -65.46
N ALA A 20 -26.95 -11.38 -64.68
CA ALA A 20 -26.38 -12.52 -63.93
C ALA A 20 -26.45 -13.87 -64.67
N PHE A 21 -25.64 -14.86 -64.25
CA PHE A 21 -26.01 -16.29 -64.11
C PHE A 21 -25.01 -17.01 -63.16
N ALA A 22 -25.47 -18.06 -62.51
CA ALA A 22 -25.03 -18.49 -61.17
C ALA A 22 -24.50 -19.94 -61.06
N PHE A 23 -23.94 -20.20 -59.87
CA PHE A 23 -23.87 -21.44 -59.05
C PHE A 23 -22.61 -22.36 -59.03
N THR A 24 -21.92 -22.31 -57.86
CA THR A 24 -21.31 -23.37 -56.99
C THR A 24 -20.16 -24.26 -57.51
N ALA A 25 -19.17 -24.73 -56.74
CA ALA A 25 -18.84 -24.69 -55.29
C ALA A 25 -17.38 -25.21 -55.01
N CYS A 26 -16.76 -24.67 -53.94
CA CYS A 26 -15.69 -25.11 -52.99
C CYS A 26 -14.79 -26.36 -53.24
N GLY A 27 -13.54 -26.46 -52.76
CA GLY A 27 -12.70 -25.58 -51.91
C GLY A 27 -11.60 -26.41 -51.18
N GLY A 28 -10.39 -25.85 -51.00
CA GLY A 28 -9.30 -26.40 -50.16
C GLY A 28 -7.97 -25.62 -50.22
N GLN A 29 -7.38 -25.39 -49.04
CA GLN A 29 -5.93 -25.41 -48.67
C GLN A 29 -5.07 -24.11 -48.51
N GLU A 30 -4.38 -24.07 -47.35
CA GLU A 30 -3.11 -23.43 -46.88
C GLU A 30 -2.87 -21.90 -46.90
N PRO A 31 -2.31 -21.31 -45.82
CA PRO A 31 -1.62 -20.02 -45.88
C PRO A 31 -0.10 -20.16 -45.77
N ALA A 32 0.63 -19.39 -46.58
CA ALA A 32 2.08 -19.19 -46.47
C ALA A 32 2.44 -17.72 -46.77
N ALA A 33 3.35 -17.18 -45.93
CA ALA A 33 4.30 -16.08 -46.12
C ALA A 33 3.85 -14.75 -46.78
N GLU A 34 3.99 -13.65 -46.04
CA GLU A 34 3.98 -12.27 -46.57
C GLU A 34 5.34 -11.59 -46.42
N GLU A 35 5.75 -10.91 -47.49
CA GLU A 35 6.84 -9.93 -47.62
C GLU A 35 6.32 -8.82 -48.56
N PRO A 36 6.96 -7.65 -48.65
CA PRO A 36 6.72 -6.43 -47.89
C PRO A 36 5.91 -5.37 -48.67
N ALA A 37 5.18 -4.49 -47.98
CA ALA A 37 4.47 -3.37 -48.60
C ALA A 37 5.26 -2.05 -48.50
N ALA A 38 5.42 -1.40 -49.65
CA ALA A 38 6.10 -0.13 -49.85
C ALA A 38 5.18 1.09 -49.63
N GLU A 39 5.82 2.21 -49.34
CA GLU A 39 5.35 3.54 -48.92
C GLU A 39 4.13 4.13 -49.65
N GLU A 40 3.21 4.68 -48.86
CA GLU A 40 2.25 5.73 -49.22
C GLU A 40 2.32 6.88 -48.17
N PRO A 41 1.91 8.11 -48.54
CA PRO A 41 2.56 9.36 -48.12
C PRO A 41 2.14 9.85 -46.73
N ALA A 42 3.02 10.64 -46.11
CA ALA A 42 2.80 11.33 -44.85
C ALA A 42 1.44 12.07 -44.81
N ALA A 43 0.55 11.59 -43.96
CA ALA A 43 -0.59 12.35 -43.49
C ALA A 43 -0.08 13.35 -42.43
N GLU A 44 -0.47 14.62 -42.59
CA GLU A 44 -0.17 15.71 -41.66
C GLU A 44 -0.59 15.34 -40.24
N GLU A 45 0.30 15.57 -39.28
CA GLU A 45 -0.03 15.56 -37.85
C GLU A 45 -1.29 16.40 -37.60
N PRO A 46 -2.25 15.93 -36.78
CA PRO A 46 -3.24 16.83 -36.24
C PRO A 46 -2.48 17.88 -35.43
N ALA A 47 -2.68 19.15 -35.76
CA ALA A 47 -2.17 20.25 -34.97
C ALA A 47 -2.56 20.02 -33.51
N ALA A 48 -1.59 20.13 -32.61
CA ALA A 48 -1.83 20.17 -31.18
C ALA A 48 -3.01 21.11 -30.91
N GLU A 49 -4.11 20.58 -30.38
CA GLU A 49 -5.14 21.42 -29.80
C GLU A 49 -4.45 22.20 -28.67
N GLU A 50 -4.46 23.53 -28.79
CA GLU A 50 -4.16 24.40 -27.66
C GLU A 50 -4.99 23.91 -26.48
N PRO A 51 -4.42 23.86 -25.26
CA PRO A 51 -5.20 23.49 -24.09
C PRO A 51 -6.42 24.42 -24.08
N ALA A 52 -7.61 23.82 -24.02
CA ALA A 52 -8.82 24.58 -23.81
C ALA A 52 -8.54 25.49 -22.60
N ALA A 53 -8.66 26.80 -22.80
CA ALA A 53 -8.56 27.74 -21.70
C ALA A 53 -9.51 27.23 -20.60
N GLU A 54 -8.96 26.93 -19.42
CA GLU A 54 -9.75 26.58 -18.25
C GLU A 54 -10.93 27.55 -18.19
N GLU A 55 -12.15 27.01 -18.23
CA GLU A 55 -13.28 27.81 -17.79
C GLU A 55 -12.93 28.30 -16.38
N PRO A 56 -13.08 29.60 -16.08
CA PRO A 56 -12.81 30.07 -14.74
C PRO A 56 -13.63 29.22 -13.78
N ALA A 57 -12.95 28.63 -12.79
CA ALA A 57 -13.59 27.88 -11.71
C ALA A 57 -14.84 28.65 -11.28
N ALA A 58 -15.99 27.94 -11.22
CA ALA A 58 -17.22 28.55 -10.74
C ALA A 58 -16.91 29.32 -9.47
N GLU A 59 -17.30 30.60 -9.41
CA GLU A 59 -17.03 31.46 -8.26
C GLU A 59 -17.67 30.79 -7.04
N VAL A 60 -16.86 30.11 -6.22
CA VAL A 60 -17.34 29.40 -5.03
C VAL A 60 -17.80 30.47 -4.05
N THR A 61 -19.10 30.68 -3.97
CA THR A 61 -19.72 31.61 -3.02
C THR A 61 -20.08 30.86 -1.76
N GLY A 62 -19.47 31.21 -0.63
CA GLY A 62 -19.80 30.64 0.68
C GLY A 62 -18.78 31.06 1.74
N LYS A 63 -19.12 30.94 3.02
CA LYS A 63 -18.23 31.34 4.13
C LYS A 63 -17.75 30.14 4.93
N VAL A 64 -16.43 30.01 5.09
CA VAL A 64 -15.80 28.99 5.93
C VAL A 64 -15.25 29.65 7.19
N GLY A 65 -15.48 29.04 8.35
CA GLY A 65 -14.85 29.42 9.61
C GLY A 65 -13.85 28.36 10.05
N ILE A 66 -12.67 28.77 10.51
CA ILE A 66 -11.65 27.85 11.01
C ILE A 66 -11.39 28.14 12.49
N VAL A 67 -11.43 27.10 13.32
CA VAL A 67 -11.12 27.19 14.75
C VAL A 67 -9.99 26.20 15.08
N LEU A 68 -8.86 26.75 15.51
CA LEU A 68 -7.68 26.00 15.96
C LEU A 68 -7.56 26.07 17.50
N PRO A 69 -6.95 25.08 18.16
CA PRO A 69 -7.12 24.90 19.60
C PRO A 69 -6.26 25.87 20.42
N THR A 70 -4.98 26.04 20.07
CA THR A 70 -4.05 26.90 20.81
C THR A 70 -2.87 27.36 19.95
N ARG A 71 -2.23 28.46 20.34
CA ARG A 71 -0.94 28.91 19.79
C ARG A 71 0.27 28.39 20.58
N ASP A 72 0.02 27.78 21.75
CA ASP A 72 1.07 27.31 22.65
C ASP A 72 1.65 25.96 22.19
N GLU A 73 0.95 25.24 21.31
CA GLU A 73 1.45 24.06 20.60
C GLU A 73 1.97 24.50 19.22
N PRO A 74 3.26 24.30 18.88
CA PRO A 74 3.85 24.79 17.64
C PRO A 74 3.19 24.26 16.37
N ARG A 75 2.60 23.06 16.44
CA ARG A 75 1.87 22.43 15.33
C ARG A 75 0.86 23.38 14.70
N TRP A 76 -0.06 23.94 15.48
CA TRP A 76 -1.17 24.75 14.95
C TRP A 76 -0.75 26.10 14.35
N ILE A 77 0.49 26.54 14.62
CA ILE A 77 1.08 27.69 13.92
C ILE A 77 1.44 27.31 12.48
N GLN A 78 1.85 26.06 12.24
CA GLN A 78 2.05 25.53 10.89
C GLN A 78 0.72 25.49 10.14
N ASP A 79 -0.32 24.89 10.74
CA ASP A 79 -1.65 24.81 10.12
C ASP A 79 -2.23 26.19 9.81
N GLU A 80 -2.14 27.15 10.74
CA GLU A 80 -2.56 28.54 10.46
C GLU A 80 -1.83 29.12 9.24
N THR A 81 -0.51 28.97 9.17
CA THR A 81 0.29 29.52 8.07
C THR A 81 -0.11 28.88 6.74
N ARG A 82 -0.25 27.55 6.70
CA ARG A 82 -0.61 26.82 5.48
C ARG A 82 -2.04 27.11 5.03
N PHE A 83 -3.00 27.24 5.96
CA PHE A 83 -4.35 27.69 5.64
C PHE A 83 -4.32 29.08 5.02
N ARG A 84 -3.61 30.04 5.62
CA ARG A 84 -3.51 31.40 5.07
C ARG A 84 -2.91 31.39 3.67
N ASP A 85 -1.78 30.72 3.48
CA ASP A 85 -1.11 30.64 2.18
C ASP A 85 -2.04 30.04 1.10
N ALA A 86 -2.70 28.91 1.41
CA ALA A 86 -3.56 28.21 0.46
C ALA A 86 -4.84 28.99 0.12
N LEU A 87 -5.44 29.66 1.10
CA LEU A 87 -6.68 30.42 0.93
C LEU A 87 -6.44 31.77 0.24
N GLU A 88 -5.35 32.47 0.60
CA GLU A 88 -4.96 33.71 -0.08
C GLU A 88 -4.60 33.46 -1.55
N ALA A 89 -3.92 32.35 -1.86
CA ALA A 89 -3.59 31.95 -3.23
C ALA A 89 -4.84 31.73 -4.10
N GLN A 90 -5.94 31.31 -3.48
CA GLN A 90 -7.23 31.06 -4.16
C GLN A 90 -8.21 32.25 -4.08
N GLY A 91 -7.80 33.36 -3.44
CA GLY A 91 -8.61 34.56 -3.33
C GLY A 91 -9.75 34.49 -2.31
N TYR A 92 -9.71 33.52 -1.38
CA TYR A 92 -10.71 33.38 -0.33
C TYR A 92 -10.41 34.28 0.89
N GLU A 93 -11.46 34.85 1.49
CA GLU A 93 -11.39 35.55 2.78
C GLU A 93 -11.91 34.61 3.88
N VAL A 94 -11.02 34.19 4.79
CA VAL A 94 -11.34 33.22 5.86
C VAL A 94 -10.91 33.76 7.22
N GLU A 95 -11.78 33.60 8.22
CA GLU A 95 -11.48 33.94 9.62
C GLU A 95 -10.97 32.69 10.35
N ILE A 96 -9.72 32.76 10.83
CA ILE A 96 -9.09 31.73 11.67
C ILE A 96 -9.08 32.25 13.12
N LEU A 97 -9.76 31.53 14.01
CA LEU A 97 -9.82 31.81 15.44
C LEU A 97 -9.03 30.77 16.23
N PHE A 98 -8.49 31.17 17.38
CA PHE A 98 -7.81 30.28 18.31
C PHE A 98 -8.56 30.19 19.64
N SER A 99 -8.73 28.98 20.15
CA SER A 99 -9.46 28.70 21.39
C SER A 99 -8.61 28.88 22.66
N GLN A 100 -7.30 29.12 22.52
CA GLN A 100 -6.37 29.36 23.63
C GLN A 100 -6.35 28.24 24.68
N GLY A 101 -6.55 26.99 24.24
CA GLY A 101 -6.60 25.85 25.15
C GLY A 101 -7.86 25.76 26.02
N ASP A 102 -8.93 26.48 25.67
CA ASP A 102 -10.16 26.55 26.47
C ASP A 102 -11.40 26.22 25.61
N SER A 103 -12.07 25.11 25.91
CA SER A 103 -13.27 24.66 25.20
C SER A 103 -14.47 25.62 25.32
N ALA A 104 -14.51 26.49 26.35
CA ALA A 104 -15.55 27.52 26.44
C ALA A 104 -15.28 28.69 25.47
N ILE A 105 -14.00 29.02 25.26
CA ILE A 105 -13.60 29.98 24.21
C ILE A 105 -13.83 29.36 22.84
N GLU A 106 -13.53 28.07 22.65
CA GLU A 106 -13.82 27.32 21.42
C GLU A 106 -15.31 27.41 21.04
N LEU A 107 -16.21 27.08 21.97
CA LEU A 107 -17.65 27.22 21.76
C LEU A 107 -18.04 28.67 21.42
N SER A 108 -17.48 29.66 22.14
CA SER A 108 -17.76 31.08 21.87
C SER A 108 -17.27 31.52 20.48
N ASN A 109 -16.12 31.00 20.03
CA ASN A 109 -15.58 31.24 18.69
C ASN A 109 -16.52 30.66 17.62
N VAL A 110 -17.01 29.44 17.82
CA VAL A 110 -17.98 28.80 16.91
C VAL A 110 -19.29 29.58 16.84
N GLU A 111 -19.85 30.00 17.99
CA GLU A 111 -21.06 30.85 18.04
C GLU A 111 -20.88 32.20 17.32
N GLN A 112 -19.69 32.80 17.43
CA GLN A 112 -19.34 34.01 16.69
C GLN A 112 -19.34 33.77 15.17
N LEU A 113 -18.68 32.71 14.71
CA LEU A 113 -18.61 32.37 13.28
C LEU A 113 -20.00 32.06 12.72
N ILE A 114 -20.84 31.32 13.45
CA ILE A 114 -22.25 31.08 13.09
C ILE A 114 -22.98 32.41 12.92
N THR A 115 -22.79 33.37 13.83
CA THR A 115 -23.40 34.71 13.74
C THR A 115 -22.92 35.50 12.52
N GLN A 116 -21.69 35.26 12.07
CA GLN A 116 -21.14 35.84 10.84
C GLN A 116 -21.63 35.14 9.56
N GLY A 117 -22.35 34.02 9.71
CA GLY A 117 -23.00 33.28 8.63
C GLY A 117 -22.06 32.35 7.87
N ILE A 118 -21.16 31.66 8.58
CA ILE A 118 -20.43 30.52 7.98
C ILE A 118 -21.40 29.42 7.58
N GLU A 119 -21.04 28.65 6.56
CA GLU A 119 -21.77 27.48 6.06
C GLU A 119 -20.98 26.19 6.31
N VAL A 120 -19.66 26.30 6.44
CA VAL A 120 -18.77 25.20 6.85
C VAL A 120 -17.87 25.66 8.00
N LEU A 121 -17.77 24.83 9.03
CA LEU A 121 -16.86 24.94 10.14
C LEU A 121 -15.76 23.88 10.01
N ILE A 122 -14.50 24.32 9.96
CA ILE A 122 -13.33 23.46 10.17
C ILE A 122 -12.89 23.65 11.61
N LEU A 123 -13.01 22.61 12.43
CA LEU A 123 -12.75 22.66 13.86
C LEU A 123 -11.73 21.61 14.28
N THR A 124 -10.63 22.08 14.87
CA THR A 124 -9.70 21.25 15.62
C THR A 124 -10.00 21.39 17.11
N PRO A 125 -10.58 20.37 17.75
CA PRO A 125 -10.96 20.45 19.16
C PRO A 125 -9.73 20.51 20.09
N GLN A 126 -9.81 21.37 21.12
CA GLN A 126 -8.88 21.30 22.25
C GLN A 126 -9.11 20.03 23.10
N ASP A 127 -10.37 19.68 23.30
CA ASP A 127 -10.83 18.49 24.00
C ASP A 127 -11.94 17.87 23.16
N GLY A 128 -11.70 16.66 22.65
CA GLY A 128 -12.61 16.02 21.69
C GLY A 128 -14.03 15.85 22.24
N ALA A 129 -14.18 15.53 23.52
CA ALA A 129 -15.49 15.31 24.12
C ALA A 129 -16.20 16.63 24.45
N ALA A 130 -15.47 17.65 24.91
CA ALA A 130 -16.05 18.96 25.21
C ALA A 130 -16.52 19.70 23.94
N ALA A 131 -15.85 19.47 22.81
CA ALA A 131 -16.18 20.07 21.51
C ALA A 131 -17.53 19.63 20.93
N ALA A 132 -18.14 18.56 21.45
CA ALA A 132 -19.48 18.11 21.07
C ALA A 132 -20.50 19.26 21.09
N ALA A 133 -20.47 20.09 22.14
CA ALA A 133 -21.39 21.23 22.25
C ALA A 133 -21.19 22.29 21.15
N ALA A 134 -19.96 22.49 20.69
CA ALA A 134 -19.64 23.42 19.60
C ALA A 134 -20.11 22.87 18.24
N ALA A 135 -19.88 21.58 18.00
CA ALA A 135 -20.35 20.87 16.81
C ALA A 135 -21.88 20.86 16.72
N GLU A 136 -22.57 20.55 17.82
CA GLU A 136 -24.04 20.58 17.91
C GLU A 136 -24.61 22.00 17.68
N ALA A 137 -23.95 23.04 18.18
CA ALA A 137 -24.35 24.42 17.93
C ALA A 137 -24.24 24.79 16.44
N ALA A 138 -23.18 24.33 15.76
CA ALA A 138 -23.01 24.51 14.31
C ALA A 138 -24.10 23.77 13.52
N HIS A 139 -24.33 22.48 13.80
CA HIS A 139 -25.40 21.71 13.16
C HIS A 139 -26.79 22.31 13.37
N ALA A 140 -27.09 22.80 14.58
CA ALA A 140 -28.38 23.46 14.86
C ALA A 140 -28.59 24.75 14.03
N ALA A 141 -27.50 25.33 13.51
CA ALA A 141 -27.51 26.49 12.62
C ALA A 141 -27.37 26.12 11.13
N ASP A 142 -27.48 24.83 10.77
CA ASP A 142 -27.31 24.30 9.41
C ASP A 142 -25.90 24.51 8.83
N VAL A 143 -24.88 24.50 9.70
CA VAL A 143 -23.47 24.60 9.34
C VAL A 143 -22.84 23.20 9.31
N LYS A 144 -22.13 22.87 8.22
CA LYS A 144 -21.37 21.62 8.10
C LYS A 144 -20.13 21.63 8.98
N VAL A 145 -19.85 20.53 9.66
CA VAL A 145 -18.74 20.41 10.62
C VAL A 145 -17.71 19.41 10.10
N ILE A 146 -16.52 19.93 9.79
CA ILE A 146 -15.33 19.16 9.49
C ILE A 146 -14.45 19.15 10.75
N ALA A 147 -14.32 17.99 11.38
CA ALA A 147 -13.27 17.78 12.38
C ALA A 147 -11.91 17.81 11.65
N TYR A 148 -10.93 18.55 12.18
CA TYR A 148 -9.62 18.71 11.55
C TYR A 148 -8.50 18.30 12.49
N ASP A 149 -7.67 17.36 12.04
CA ASP A 149 -6.57 16.68 12.73
C ASP A 149 -7.00 15.89 13.97
N ARG A 150 -7.74 16.51 14.90
CA ARG A 150 -8.31 15.87 16.09
C ARG A 150 -9.79 15.57 15.93
N LEU A 151 -10.21 14.37 16.34
CA LEU A 151 -11.61 13.95 16.26
C LEU A 151 -12.48 14.57 17.37
N ILE A 152 -13.66 15.06 17.00
CA ILE A 152 -14.71 15.49 17.93
C ILE A 152 -15.52 14.27 18.36
N LEU A 153 -15.65 14.04 19.66
CA LEU A 153 -16.19 12.81 20.25
C LEU A 153 -17.61 13.00 20.80
N ASN A 154 -18.32 11.88 20.99
CA ASN A 154 -19.59 11.78 21.71
C ASN A 154 -20.75 12.59 21.11
N THR A 155 -20.77 12.81 19.80
CA THR A 155 -21.86 13.51 19.11
C THR A 155 -22.02 12.97 17.69
N ASP A 156 -23.23 13.02 17.14
CA ASP A 156 -23.48 12.76 15.72
C ASP A 156 -23.30 14.05 14.87
N ALA A 157 -22.94 15.17 15.51
CA ALA A 157 -22.83 16.47 14.88
C ALA A 157 -21.49 16.72 14.13
N VAL A 158 -20.91 15.68 13.55
CA VAL A 158 -19.67 15.76 12.75
C VAL A 158 -19.95 15.19 11.37
N ASP A 159 -19.81 16.01 10.32
CA ASP A 159 -20.10 15.56 8.96
C ASP A 159 -18.91 14.84 8.32
N TYR A 160 -17.68 15.21 8.69
CA TYR A 160 -16.47 14.67 8.08
C TYR A 160 -15.23 14.90 8.95
N TYR A 161 -14.20 14.07 8.78
CA TYR A 161 -12.94 14.14 9.52
C TYR A 161 -11.74 14.16 8.57
N VAL A 162 -11.03 15.29 8.55
CA VAL A 162 -9.76 15.44 7.82
C VAL A 162 -8.63 15.17 8.79
N THR A 163 -7.83 14.14 8.54
CA THR A 163 -6.79 13.69 9.47
C THR A 163 -5.60 13.10 8.73
N PHE A 164 -4.52 12.86 9.47
CA PHE A 164 -3.47 11.94 9.02
C PHE A 164 -3.80 10.53 9.49
N ASP A 165 -3.19 9.51 8.89
CA ASP A 165 -3.20 8.16 9.44
C ASP A 165 -2.46 8.14 10.79
N SER A 166 -3.20 8.35 11.87
CA SER A 166 -2.68 8.44 13.22
C SER A 166 -2.22 7.08 13.75
N ILE A 167 -2.73 5.97 13.19
CA ILE A 167 -2.22 4.64 13.50
C ILE A 167 -0.84 4.47 12.87
N ALA A 168 -0.66 4.87 11.61
CA ALA A 168 0.65 4.83 10.95
C ALA A 168 1.71 5.65 11.68
N VAL A 169 1.36 6.79 12.29
CA VAL A 169 2.29 7.60 13.10
C VAL A 169 2.85 6.79 14.28
N GLY A 170 1.99 6.21 15.11
CA GLY A 170 2.43 5.46 16.29
C GLY A 170 3.21 4.21 15.91
N ALA A 171 2.78 3.52 14.85
CA ALA A 171 3.48 2.37 14.31
C ALA A 171 4.88 2.74 13.80
N ALA A 172 5.03 3.84 13.04
CA ALA A 172 6.32 4.31 12.53
C ALA A 172 7.29 4.70 13.65
N GLN A 173 6.80 5.36 14.70
CA GLN A 173 7.60 5.70 15.88
C GLN A 173 8.13 4.43 16.56
N ALA A 174 7.24 3.48 16.87
CA ALA A 174 7.63 2.23 17.50
C ALA A 174 8.55 1.37 16.62
N GLN A 175 8.25 1.25 15.34
CA GLN A 175 9.04 0.45 14.40
C GLN A 175 10.47 0.97 14.31
N TYR A 176 10.66 2.30 14.30
CA TYR A 176 12.00 2.88 14.33
C TYR A 176 12.79 2.46 15.58
N LEU A 177 12.14 2.40 16.76
CA LEU A 177 12.80 1.90 17.97
C LEU A 177 13.18 0.42 17.83
N VAL A 178 12.27 -0.41 17.31
CA VAL A 178 12.52 -1.85 17.05
C VAL A 178 13.70 -2.04 16.11
N ASP A 179 13.77 -1.27 15.02
CA ASP A 179 14.81 -1.40 13.99
C ASP A 179 16.20 -0.99 14.49
N LYS A 180 16.26 -0.09 15.48
CA LYS A 180 17.52 0.30 16.13
C LYS A 180 17.90 -0.57 17.32
N ALA A 181 16.99 -1.43 17.79
CA ALA A 181 17.26 -2.33 18.90
C ALA A 181 18.01 -3.59 18.44
N SER A 182 18.90 -4.07 19.30
CA SER A 182 19.58 -5.35 19.09
C SER A 182 19.70 -6.09 20.42
N GLY A 183 19.74 -7.42 20.36
CA GLY A 183 19.80 -8.24 21.57
C GLY A 183 18.54 -8.14 22.44
N SER A 184 18.71 -8.29 23.75
CA SER A 184 17.63 -8.35 24.74
C SER A 184 17.92 -7.46 25.94
N GLY A 185 16.89 -7.01 26.64
CA GLY A 185 17.03 -6.22 27.86
C GLY A 185 17.24 -4.74 27.61
N ASN A 186 16.83 -4.22 26.45
CA ASN A 186 16.98 -2.80 26.11
C ASN A 186 16.01 -1.95 26.95
N PRO A 187 16.49 -0.98 27.75
CA PRO A 187 15.62 -0.11 28.54
C PRO A 187 14.72 0.75 27.66
N LEU A 188 13.39 0.62 27.82
CA LEU A 188 12.37 1.32 27.04
C LEU A 188 11.60 2.29 27.93
N TYR A 189 11.62 3.55 27.55
CA TYR A 189 10.87 4.61 28.20
C TYR A 189 9.70 5.07 27.33
N LEU A 190 8.50 5.06 27.91
CA LEU A 190 7.26 5.40 27.21
C LEU A 190 6.79 6.81 27.60
N TYR A 191 6.38 7.60 26.62
CA TYR A 191 5.72 8.90 26.80
C TYR A 191 4.50 9.00 25.88
N ALA A 192 3.49 9.76 26.30
CA ALA A 192 2.26 9.91 25.55
C ALA A 192 1.79 11.38 25.48
N GLY A 193 0.87 11.65 24.56
CA GLY A 193 0.22 12.94 24.41
C GLY A 193 -0.79 13.24 25.52
N ALA A 194 -1.54 14.33 25.36
CA ALA A 194 -2.61 14.71 26.28
C ALA A 194 -3.80 13.75 26.20
N ALA A 195 -4.35 13.31 27.35
CA ALA A 195 -5.51 12.42 27.37
C ALA A 195 -6.83 13.08 26.89
N SER A 196 -6.87 14.40 26.76
CA SER A 196 -7.99 15.13 26.14
C SER A 196 -7.97 15.04 24.61
N ASP A 197 -6.87 14.58 24.03
CA ASP A 197 -6.66 14.40 22.60
C ASP A 197 -6.87 12.93 22.23
N ASN A 198 -7.79 12.66 21.30
CA ASN A 198 -8.04 11.29 20.84
C ASN A 198 -6.82 10.68 20.15
N ASN A 199 -6.04 11.50 19.43
CA ASN A 199 -4.89 11.03 18.69
C ASN A 199 -3.80 10.49 19.63
N ALA A 200 -3.71 11.00 20.86
CA ALA A 200 -2.79 10.45 21.86
C ALA A 200 -3.05 8.96 22.17
N PHE A 201 -4.31 8.53 22.10
CA PHE A 201 -4.67 7.11 22.23
C PHE A 201 -4.31 6.33 20.98
N LEU A 202 -4.64 6.85 19.78
CA LEU A 202 -4.32 6.19 18.51
C LEU A 202 -2.81 5.99 18.33
N PHE A 203 -2.01 7.02 18.60
CA PHE A 203 -0.55 6.94 18.56
C PHE A 203 -0.02 5.88 19.54
N PHE A 204 -0.54 5.89 20.77
CA PHE A 204 -0.08 4.96 21.80
C PHE A 204 -0.51 3.51 21.51
N GLU A 205 -1.73 3.30 21.04
CA GLU A 205 -2.25 1.98 20.63
C GLU A 205 -1.39 1.37 19.53
N ALA A 206 -1.14 2.12 18.46
CA ALA A 206 -0.35 1.64 17.34
C ALA A 206 1.10 1.38 17.74
N ALA A 207 1.70 2.26 18.54
CA ALA A 207 3.04 2.05 19.07
C ALA A 207 3.10 0.82 19.99
N TRP A 208 2.09 0.62 20.83
CA TRP A 208 1.97 -0.54 21.70
C TRP A 208 1.88 -1.84 20.90
N ASN A 209 1.07 -1.88 19.84
CA ASN A 209 0.92 -3.08 19.00
C ASN A 209 2.24 -3.52 18.35
N VAL A 210 3.15 -2.59 18.07
CA VAL A 210 4.50 -2.88 17.55
C VAL A 210 5.49 -3.23 18.67
N LEU A 211 5.48 -2.49 19.78
CA LEU A 211 6.42 -2.67 20.89
C LEU A 211 6.09 -3.89 21.76
N GLN A 212 4.82 -4.21 21.97
CA GLN A 212 4.38 -5.22 22.91
C GLN A 212 4.94 -6.61 22.60
N PRO A 213 4.95 -7.09 21.34
CA PRO A 213 5.62 -8.36 21.02
C PRO A 213 7.11 -8.36 21.38
N LYS A 214 7.79 -7.21 21.20
CA LYS A 214 9.21 -7.02 21.51
C LYS A 214 9.48 -6.80 23.01
N ILE A 215 8.47 -6.41 23.78
CA ILE A 215 8.54 -6.42 25.23
C ILE A 215 8.36 -7.86 25.73
N ALA A 216 7.39 -8.60 25.16
CA ALA A 216 7.08 -9.97 25.54
C ALA A 216 8.23 -10.96 25.23
N ASP A 217 8.96 -10.77 24.12
CA ASP A 217 10.13 -11.59 23.79
C ASP A 217 11.41 -11.19 24.56
N GLY A 218 11.34 -10.12 25.35
CA GLY A 218 12.44 -9.60 26.16
C GLY A 218 13.44 -8.72 25.39
N THR A 219 13.17 -8.36 24.14
CA THR A 219 13.95 -7.35 23.41
C THR A 219 13.99 -6.04 24.19
N PHE A 220 12.83 -5.57 24.64
CA PHE A 220 12.66 -4.36 25.46
C PHE A 220 12.24 -4.68 26.89
N VAL A 221 12.64 -3.82 27.82
CA VAL A 221 12.19 -3.81 29.22
C VAL A 221 11.61 -2.44 29.51
N ILE A 222 10.33 -2.38 29.87
CA ILE A 222 9.65 -1.11 30.18
C ILE A 222 10.17 -0.57 31.51
N GLU A 223 10.76 0.63 31.48
CA GLU A 223 11.27 1.32 32.68
C GLU A 223 10.29 2.35 33.25
N ASN A 224 9.31 2.77 32.44
CA ASN A 224 8.15 3.53 32.87
C ASN A 224 6.95 3.32 31.91
N PRO A 225 5.70 3.36 32.39
CA PRO A 225 5.25 3.41 33.78
C PRO A 225 4.90 2.01 34.34
N SER A 226 4.62 1.91 35.64
CA SER A 226 4.29 0.62 36.29
C SER A 226 3.01 -0.04 35.74
N GLU A 227 2.05 0.75 35.26
CA GLU A 227 0.82 0.20 34.64
C GLU A 227 1.14 -0.52 33.32
N ALA A 228 2.06 0.01 32.51
CA ALA A 228 2.47 -0.66 31.28
C ALA A 228 3.22 -1.95 31.57
N VAL A 229 4.08 -1.97 32.61
CA VAL A 229 4.72 -3.22 33.09
C VAL A 229 3.68 -4.26 33.52
N ALA A 230 2.62 -3.84 34.21
CA ALA A 230 1.55 -4.75 34.63
C ALA A 230 0.75 -5.33 33.45
N LEU A 231 0.73 -4.62 32.31
CA LEU A 231 -0.01 -4.99 31.10
C LEU A 231 0.90 -5.52 29.97
N GLN A 232 2.21 -5.66 30.20
CA GLN A 232 3.19 -5.95 29.15
C GLN A 232 2.97 -7.26 28.39
N ASP A 233 2.26 -8.22 28.96
CA ASP A 233 1.92 -9.51 28.33
C ASP A 233 0.58 -9.46 27.56
N LYS A 234 -0.05 -8.28 27.47
CA LYS A 234 -1.34 -8.07 26.82
C LYS A 234 -1.16 -7.30 25.51
N ALA A 235 -1.36 -8.00 24.39
CA ALA A 235 -1.23 -7.41 23.05
C ALA A 235 -2.22 -6.27 22.82
N GLU A 236 -3.52 -6.51 23.03
CA GLU A 236 -4.57 -5.52 22.80
C GLU A 236 -5.00 -4.84 24.11
N LEU A 237 -4.92 -3.52 24.15
CA LEU A 237 -5.36 -2.71 25.30
C LEU A 237 -6.73 -2.11 25.04
N THR A 238 -7.57 -2.10 26.07
CA THR A 238 -8.79 -1.28 26.05
C THR A 238 -8.45 0.19 26.21
N ARG A 239 -9.34 1.10 25.77
CA ARG A 239 -9.16 2.55 25.97
C ARG A 239 -8.95 2.93 27.45
N ASP A 240 -9.65 2.27 28.37
CA ASP A 240 -9.49 2.53 29.81
C ASP A 240 -8.11 2.14 30.32
N GLU A 241 -7.57 1.00 29.86
CA GLU A 241 -6.21 0.55 30.20
C GLU A 241 -5.15 1.49 29.60
N MET A 242 -5.32 1.90 28.34
CA MET A 242 -4.48 2.93 27.73
C MET A 242 -4.54 4.24 28.53
N GLY A 243 -5.72 4.67 28.96
CA GLY A 243 -5.90 5.88 29.77
C GLY A 243 -5.16 5.81 31.10
N GLN A 244 -5.09 4.63 31.74
CA GLN A 244 -4.31 4.41 32.95
C GLN A 244 -2.81 4.54 32.70
N ILE A 245 -2.30 3.99 31.58
CA ILE A 245 -0.91 4.11 31.19
C ILE A 245 -0.58 5.57 30.85
N ILE A 246 -1.31 6.17 29.91
CA ILE A 246 -1.15 7.55 29.43
C ILE A 246 -1.19 8.53 30.62
N GLY A 247 -2.07 8.32 31.60
CA GLY A 247 -2.15 9.16 32.80
C GLY A 247 -0.85 9.22 33.62
N GLN A 248 0.04 8.22 33.52
CA GLN A 248 1.34 8.19 34.21
C GLN A 248 2.49 8.73 33.35
N ILE A 249 2.32 8.78 32.03
CA ILE A 249 3.36 9.18 31.07
C ILE A 249 3.00 10.36 30.17
N THR A 250 1.87 11.01 30.45
CA THR A 250 1.41 12.14 29.65
C THR A 250 2.40 13.29 29.73
N THR A 251 2.76 13.78 28.56
CA THR A 251 3.48 15.02 28.36
C THR A 251 2.55 16.23 28.34
N ASN A 252 1.23 15.99 28.21
CA ASN A 252 0.21 16.99 27.90
C ASN A 252 0.58 17.89 26.71
N TRP A 253 1.37 17.37 25.75
CA TRP A 253 1.93 18.13 24.64
C TRP A 253 2.76 19.36 25.05
N ASP A 254 3.18 19.42 26.31
CA ASP A 254 3.93 20.55 26.87
C ASP A 254 5.40 20.20 27.09
N PHE A 255 6.28 21.08 26.62
CA PHE A 255 7.73 20.93 26.71
C PHE A 255 8.22 20.78 28.16
N ASN A 256 7.73 21.62 29.08
CA ASN A 256 8.23 21.63 30.45
C ASN A 256 7.71 20.43 31.26
N THR A 257 6.48 20.00 30.99
CA THR A 257 5.87 18.81 31.56
C THR A 257 6.64 17.57 31.12
N ALA A 258 6.92 17.42 29.82
CA ALA A 258 7.75 16.34 29.29
C ALA A 258 9.15 16.31 29.92
N LYS A 259 9.81 17.47 30.02
CA LYS A 259 11.13 17.57 30.66
C LYS A 259 11.11 17.15 32.12
N SER A 260 10.16 17.68 32.89
CA SER A 260 10.03 17.39 34.32
C SER A 260 9.73 15.91 34.57
N LEU A 261 8.92 15.30 33.70
CA LEU A 261 8.61 13.87 33.76
C LEU A 261 9.84 13.02 33.42
N ALA A 262 10.61 13.39 32.39
CA ALA A 262 11.87 12.72 32.06
C ALA A 262 12.89 12.80 33.20
N GLU A 263 13.09 13.97 33.79
CA GLU A 263 13.96 14.15 34.96
C GLU A 263 13.50 13.29 36.16
N ALA A 264 12.19 13.18 36.39
CA ALA A 264 11.63 12.34 37.44
C ALA A 264 11.87 10.84 37.17
N ASN A 265 11.67 10.39 35.93
CA ASN A 265 11.92 9.01 35.50
C ASN A 265 13.40 8.64 35.66
N LEU A 266 14.32 9.51 35.22
CA LEU A 266 15.77 9.31 35.37
C LEU A 266 16.23 9.33 36.84
N THR A 267 15.56 10.12 37.69
CA THR A 267 15.83 10.15 39.14
C THR A 267 15.37 8.85 39.81
N ALA A 268 14.28 8.25 39.35
CA ALA A 268 13.76 6.99 39.87
C ALA A 268 14.54 5.76 39.35
N ALA A 269 15.11 5.85 38.15
CA ALA A 269 15.86 4.79 37.50
C ALA A 269 17.19 4.48 38.19
N THR A 270 17.52 3.19 38.26
CA THR A 270 18.84 2.70 38.68
C THR A 270 19.83 2.74 37.51
N ALA A 271 21.12 2.61 37.78
CA ALA A 271 22.15 2.66 36.74
C ALA A 271 21.98 1.56 35.67
N ASP A 272 21.47 0.39 36.03
CA ASP A 272 21.25 -0.73 35.09
C ASP A 272 19.99 -0.53 34.21
N GLN A 273 19.12 0.42 34.56
CA GLN A 273 17.97 0.86 33.76
C GLN A 273 18.33 2.04 32.85
N LYS A 274 19.60 2.47 32.91
CA LYS A 274 20.21 3.49 32.06
C LYS A 274 21.26 2.81 31.17
N GLY A 275 22.00 3.58 30.39
CA GLY A 275 22.91 3.08 29.36
C GLY A 275 22.41 3.47 27.97
N ASP A 276 22.23 2.48 27.09
CA ASP A 276 21.69 2.68 25.75
C ASP A 276 20.17 2.50 25.81
N VAL A 277 19.43 3.61 25.79
CA VAL A 277 17.98 3.62 26.07
C VAL A 277 17.15 3.92 24.83
N PHE A 278 15.92 3.42 24.82
CA PHE A 278 14.94 3.64 23.77
C PHE A 278 13.78 4.45 24.34
N ILE A 279 13.36 5.49 23.62
CA ILE A 279 12.42 6.49 24.12
C ILE A 279 11.32 6.70 23.09
N LEU A 280 10.11 6.25 23.41
CA LEU A 280 8.92 6.58 22.65
C LEU A 280 8.44 7.96 23.09
N ALA A 281 8.93 9.01 22.43
CA ALA A 281 8.43 10.37 22.61
C ALA A 281 7.36 10.69 21.55
N PRO A 282 6.20 11.26 21.97
CA PRO A 282 5.01 11.27 21.15
C PRO A 282 4.98 12.40 20.11
N ASN A 283 5.72 13.51 20.31
CA ASN A 283 5.91 14.57 19.32
C ASN A 283 7.25 15.29 19.47
N ASP A 284 7.57 16.16 18.52
CA ASP A 284 8.86 16.86 18.43
C ASP A 284 9.18 17.76 19.63
N GLY A 285 8.25 18.62 20.04
CA GLY A 285 8.46 19.49 21.19
C GLY A 285 8.80 18.72 22.47
N THR A 286 8.06 17.64 22.73
CA THR A 286 8.29 16.79 23.91
C THR A 286 9.52 15.90 23.74
N ALA A 287 9.80 15.42 22.53
CA ALA A 287 11.02 14.67 22.21
C ALA A 287 12.28 15.46 22.53
N ARG A 288 12.36 16.73 22.14
CA ARG A 288 13.51 17.59 22.48
C ARG A 288 13.65 17.78 23.99
N ALA A 289 12.55 18.01 24.70
CA ALA A 289 12.55 18.16 26.15
C ALA A 289 13.06 16.90 26.87
N ILE A 290 12.63 15.73 26.40
CA ILE A 290 13.03 14.43 26.93
C ILE A 290 14.49 14.15 26.57
N ALA A 291 14.89 14.35 25.31
CA ALA A 291 16.26 14.19 24.84
C ALA A 291 17.25 15.08 25.61
N ASP A 292 16.89 16.34 25.89
CA ASP A 292 17.69 17.23 26.73
C ASP A 292 17.92 16.68 28.14
N ALA A 293 16.92 16.04 28.73
CA ALA A 293 17.01 15.45 30.07
C ALA A 293 17.87 14.17 30.07
N PHE A 294 17.61 13.26 29.13
CA PHE A 294 18.36 12.00 28.99
C PHE A 294 19.82 12.25 28.59
N GLY A 295 20.08 13.14 27.64
CA GLY A 295 21.44 13.49 27.22
C GLY A 295 22.25 14.24 28.27
N ALA A 296 21.62 14.77 29.33
CA ALA A 296 22.30 15.38 30.46
C ALA A 296 22.65 14.40 31.59
N ASP A 297 22.06 13.20 31.60
CA ASP A 297 22.31 12.18 32.61
C ASP A 297 23.59 11.41 32.29
N ALA A 298 24.53 11.38 33.23
CA ALA A 298 25.85 10.79 33.02
C ALA A 298 25.83 9.25 32.92
N ASP A 299 24.75 8.61 33.37
CA ASP A 299 24.59 7.16 33.31
C ASP A 299 23.87 6.72 32.01
N VAL A 300 23.37 7.65 31.19
CA VAL A 300 22.85 7.38 29.83
C VAL A 300 24.01 7.49 28.83
N SER A 301 24.41 6.36 28.24
CA SER A 301 25.50 6.32 27.25
C SER A 301 25.05 6.72 25.85
N SER A 302 23.83 6.35 25.47
CA SER A 302 23.19 6.77 24.23
C SER A 302 21.67 6.66 24.35
N TYR A 303 20.94 7.30 23.45
CA TYR A 303 19.49 7.17 23.40
C TYR A 303 19.00 7.19 21.95
N ILE A 304 17.92 6.44 21.70
CA ILE A 304 17.11 6.54 20.49
C ILE A 304 15.76 7.15 20.89
N VAL A 305 15.39 8.27 20.27
CA VAL A 305 14.17 9.02 20.62
C VAL A 305 13.36 9.41 19.38
N THR A 306 12.07 9.09 19.43
CA THR A 306 11.09 9.36 18.36
C THR A 306 10.51 10.77 18.44
N GLY A 307 9.67 11.14 17.45
CA GLY A 307 8.91 12.38 17.46
C GLY A 307 7.88 12.40 16.31
N GLN A 308 7.20 13.52 16.15
CA GLN A 308 6.32 13.80 15.00
C GLN A 308 6.16 15.31 14.83
N ASP A 309 5.66 15.72 13.66
CA ASP A 309 5.36 17.09 13.19
C ASP A 309 6.48 17.79 12.41
N ALA A 310 7.68 17.23 12.35
CA ALA A 310 8.84 17.82 11.66
C ALA A 310 9.04 19.31 11.99
N GLU A 311 8.96 19.68 13.27
CA GLU A 311 9.24 21.04 13.74
C GLU A 311 10.68 21.43 13.40
N ILE A 312 10.91 22.67 12.96
CA ILE A 312 12.24 23.17 12.56
C ILE A 312 13.32 22.84 13.61
N ALA A 313 13.02 23.05 14.90
CA ALA A 313 13.96 22.75 15.97
C ALA A 313 14.26 21.25 16.14
N SER A 314 13.29 20.37 15.87
CA SER A 314 13.48 18.91 15.92
C SER A 314 14.18 18.38 14.69
N VAL A 315 13.86 18.91 13.50
CA VAL A 315 14.64 18.63 12.29
C VAL A 315 16.11 19.05 12.53
N GLN A 316 16.37 20.21 13.14
CA GLN A 316 17.73 20.58 13.54
C GLN A 316 18.32 19.63 14.59
N TYR A 317 17.55 19.13 15.56
CA TYR A 317 18.03 18.11 16.50
C TYR A 317 18.37 16.79 15.79
N ILE A 318 17.62 16.39 14.76
CA ILE A 318 17.92 15.22 13.93
C ILE A 318 19.23 15.46 13.17
N ILE A 319 19.37 16.60 12.51
CA ILE A 319 20.61 17.02 11.84
C ILE A 319 21.81 16.97 12.81
N ASP A 320 21.63 17.44 14.04
CA ASP A 320 22.65 17.44 15.10
C ASP A 320 22.87 16.07 15.78
N GLY A 321 22.07 15.05 15.47
CA GLY A 321 22.11 13.73 16.11
C GLY A 321 21.61 13.70 17.56
N LYS A 322 20.79 14.68 17.97
CA LYS A 322 20.19 14.82 19.31
C LYS A 322 18.75 14.30 19.40
N GLN A 323 18.07 14.10 18.27
CA GLN A 323 16.80 13.39 18.15
C GLN A 323 16.96 12.38 17.02
N SER A 324 16.38 11.18 17.14
CA SER A 324 16.69 10.10 16.19
C SER A 324 15.81 10.14 14.97
N MET A 325 14.52 10.42 15.14
CA MET A 325 13.56 10.52 14.05
C MET A 325 12.40 11.46 14.40
N THR A 326 11.65 11.86 13.37
CA THR A 326 10.33 12.48 13.48
C THR A 326 9.42 11.90 12.40
N VAL A 327 8.13 11.77 12.67
CA VAL A 327 7.14 11.50 11.62
C VAL A 327 6.69 12.82 11.00
N LEU A 328 7.02 13.02 9.72
CA LEU A 328 6.50 14.10 8.91
C LEU A 328 5.03 13.82 8.57
N LYS A 329 4.20 14.76 9.00
CA LYS A 329 2.79 14.90 8.61
C LYS A 329 2.72 16.15 7.74
N ASP A 330 2.61 16.00 6.42
CA ASP A 330 2.65 17.15 5.51
C ASP A 330 1.37 17.99 5.65
N VAL A 331 1.45 19.05 6.47
CA VAL A 331 0.33 19.95 6.75
C VAL A 331 -0.20 20.63 5.49
N ARG A 332 0.58 20.73 4.41
CA ARG A 332 0.11 21.28 3.13
C ARG A 332 -0.99 20.39 2.54
N THR A 333 -0.83 19.07 2.62
CA THR A 333 -1.81 18.08 2.18
C THR A 333 -3.06 18.16 3.04
N LEU A 334 -2.92 18.13 4.37
CA LEU A 334 -4.07 18.17 5.30
C LEU A 334 -4.91 19.44 5.12
N VAL A 335 -4.27 20.60 4.94
CA VAL A 335 -4.95 21.86 4.63
C VAL A 335 -5.65 21.79 3.27
N GLY A 336 -5.00 21.21 2.26
CA GLY A 336 -5.59 21.01 0.94
C GLY A 336 -6.86 20.17 1.01
N ASP A 337 -6.83 19.05 1.73
CA ASP A 337 -7.97 18.15 1.93
C ASP A 337 -9.10 18.85 2.69
N ALA A 338 -8.79 19.65 3.72
CA ALA A 338 -9.79 20.42 4.45
C ALA A 338 -10.47 21.50 3.59
N ILE A 339 -9.72 22.18 2.73
CA ILE A 339 -10.26 23.14 1.78
C ILE A 339 -11.13 22.41 0.76
N ALA A 340 -10.67 21.29 0.21
CA ALA A 340 -11.43 20.49 -0.75
C ALA A 340 -12.76 19.99 -0.16
N ALA A 341 -12.74 19.47 1.08
CA ALA A 341 -13.93 19.04 1.80
C ALA A 341 -14.91 20.21 2.04
N ALA A 342 -14.40 21.39 2.45
CA ALA A 342 -15.24 22.56 2.63
C ALA A 342 -15.87 23.03 1.31
N VAL A 343 -15.12 23.03 0.21
CA VAL A 343 -15.64 23.39 -1.13
C VAL A 343 -16.69 22.39 -1.59
N ALA A 344 -16.51 21.09 -1.34
CA ALA A 344 -17.51 20.07 -1.66
C ALA A 344 -18.84 20.37 -0.97
N TYR A 345 -18.83 20.69 0.33
CA TYR A 345 -20.04 21.07 1.04
C TYR A 345 -20.67 22.37 0.54
N LEU A 346 -19.86 23.41 0.29
CA LEU A 346 -20.36 24.70 -0.24
C LEU A 346 -21.01 24.57 -1.62
N THR A 347 -20.57 23.60 -2.42
CA THR A 347 -21.13 23.33 -3.75
C THR A 347 -22.29 22.33 -3.74
N GLY A 348 -22.70 21.87 -2.55
CA GLY A 348 -23.81 20.94 -2.34
C GLY A 348 -23.46 19.46 -2.57
N GLY A 349 -22.17 19.13 -2.66
CA GLY A 349 -21.64 17.77 -2.69
C GLY A 349 -21.21 17.25 -1.32
N ALA A 350 -20.60 16.06 -1.32
CA ALA A 350 -19.95 15.46 -0.16
C ALA A 350 -18.43 15.36 -0.43
N PRO A 351 -17.57 15.51 0.59
CA PRO A 351 -16.14 15.21 0.48
C PRO A 351 -15.90 13.72 0.16
N GLU A 352 -14.76 13.43 -0.45
CA GLU A 352 -14.31 12.06 -0.75
C GLU A 352 -14.03 11.29 0.55
N GLU A 353 -14.59 10.09 0.74
CA GLU A 353 -14.37 9.27 1.93
C GLU A 353 -13.56 8.02 1.57
N THR A 354 -12.50 7.71 2.34
CA THR A 354 -11.67 6.50 2.17
C THR A 354 -11.54 5.68 3.44
N ASN A 355 -11.99 6.21 4.59
CA ASN A 355 -12.00 5.54 5.88
C ASN A 355 -13.06 6.14 6.79
N SER A 356 -13.32 5.54 7.95
CA SER A 356 -14.14 6.12 9.01
C SER A 356 -13.47 6.00 10.37
N TYR A 357 -13.86 6.87 11.30
CA TYR A 357 -13.38 6.81 12.69
C TYR A 357 -14.56 6.86 13.67
N ASP A 358 -14.67 5.84 14.52
CA ASP A 358 -15.62 5.82 15.64
C ASP A 358 -15.33 6.97 16.60
N ASN A 359 -16.29 7.89 16.73
CA ASN A 359 -16.20 9.00 17.67
C ASN A 359 -16.94 8.73 18.99
N GLY A 360 -17.46 7.52 19.20
CA GLY A 360 -18.26 7.09 20.33
C GLY A 360 -19.78 7.19 20.10
N THR A 361 -20.22 7.83 19.01
CA THR A 361 -21.63 7.97 18.63
C THR A 361 -21.89 7.50 17.20
N ILE A 362 -21.02 7.87 16.25
CA ILE A 362 -21.08 7.50 14.84
C ILE A 362 -19.68 7.13 14.33
N GLU A 363 -19.66 6.35 13.24
CA GLU A 363 -18.50 6.25 12.36
C GLU A 363 -18.43 7.53 11.54
N VAL A 364 -17.46 8.41 11.84
CA VAL A 364 -17.30 9.68 11.13
C VAL A 364 -16.54 9.43 9.83
N PRO A 365 -17.12 9.78 8.66
CA PRO A 365 -16.44 9.74 7.37
C PRO A 365 -15.10 10.49 7.38
N ALA A 366 -14.06 9.90 6.79
CA ALA A 366 -12.72 10.47 6.79
C ALA A 366 -11.91 10.17 5.53
N LYS A 367 -10.86 10.96 5.31
CA LYS A 367 -9.77 10.67 4.37
C LYS A 367 -8.44 10.89 5.09
N PRO A 368 -7.81 9.84 5.63
CA PRO A 368 -6.52 9.98 6.29
C PRO A 368 -5.41 10.20 5.26
N SER A 369 -4.63 11.27 5.41
CA SER A 369 -3.41 11.50 4.62
C SER A 369 -2.23 10.65 5.12
N GLU A 370 -1.37 10.22 4.21
CA GLU A 370 -0.15 9.45 4.53
C GLU A 370 0.86 10.24 5.37
N VAL A 371 1.77 9.50 6.02
CA VAL A 371 2.84 10.04 6.87
C VAL A 371 4.19 9.45 6.50
N ILE A 372 5.27 10.19 6.75
CA ILE A 372 6.64 9.80 6.34
C ILE A 372 7.54 9.79 7.58
N ALA A 373 8.19 8.66 7.88
CA ALA A 373 9.24 8.64 8.89
C ALA A 373 10.50 9.36 8.37
N VAL A 374 11.00 10.33 9.14
CA VAL A 374 12.16 11.17 8.78
C VAL A 374 13.27 11.00 9.80
N ASP A 375 14.46 10.66 9.33
CA ASP A 375 15.69 10.62 10.12
C ASP A 375 16.85 11.30 9.37
N GLN A 376 18.07 11.14 9.86
CA GLN A 376 19.24 11.75 9.22
C GLN A 376 19.46 11.28 7.78
N ALA A 377 18.99 10.09 7.39
CA ALA A 377 19.25 9.54 6.07
C ALA A 377 18.36 10.16 4.98
N ASN A 378 17.15 10.60 5.32
CA ASN A 378 16.18 11.10 4.34
C ASN A 378 15.68 12.54 4.60
N VAL A 379 16.16 13.23 5.65
CA VAL A 379 15.74 14.61 5.97
C VAL A 379 15.88 15.57 4.79
N GLN A 380 16.93 15.42 3.97
CA GLN A 380 17.12 16.24 2.78
C GLN A 380 15.95 16.06 1.80
N ALA A 381 15.65 14.80 1.42
CA ALA A 381 14.58 14.50 0.47
C ALA A 381 13.18 14.83 1.03
N ALA A 382 12.90 14.37 2.25
CA ALA A 382 11.57 14.44 2.84
C ALA A 382 11.18 15.86 3.28
N ILE A 383 12.13 16.69 3.72
CA ILE A 383 11.87 18.04 4.25
C ILE A 383 12.26 19.15 3.28
N ILE A 384 13.44 19.06 2.67
CA ILE A 384 14.01 20.16 1.89
C ILE A 384 13.59 20.05 0.43
N ASP A 385 13.86 18.91 -0.20
CA ASP A 385 13.60 18.73 -1.64
C ASP A 385 12.10 18.63 -1.93
N SER A 386 11.30 18.13 -0.98
CA SER A 386 9.84 18.20 -1.00
C SER A 386 9.29 19.63 -0.90
N GLY A 387 10.14 20.61 -0.57
CA GLY A 387 9.79 22.00 -0.33
C GLY A 387 8.96 22.24 0.93
N TYR A 388 9.00 21.31 1.90
CA TYR A 388 8.27 21.49 3.16
C TYR A 388 8.89 22.63 3.99
N TRP A 389 10.20 22.60 4.21
CA TRP A 389 10.98 23.70 4.80
C TRP A 389 12.12 24.14 3.89
N ASP A 390 12.49 25.43 3.98
CA ASP A 390 13.63 25.96 3.25
C ASP A 390 14.95 25.49 3.89
N ALA A 391 15.95 25.14 3.07
CA ALA A 391 17.28 24.72 3.53
C ALA A 391 17.94 25.76 4.45
N GLY A 392 17.66 27.05 4.25
CA GLY A 392 18.18 28.16 5.05
C GLY A 392 17.66 28.22 6.48
N GLU A 393 16.62 27.46 6.83
CA GLU A 393 16.14 27.31 8.20
C GLU A 393 17.07 26.43 9.05
N PHE A 394 17.98 25.68 8.41
CA PHE A 394 18.82 24.69 9.07
C PHE A 394 20.31 25.00 8.93
N THR A 395 21.07 24.52 9.91
CA THR A 395 22.54 24.56 9.89
C THR A 395 23.09 23.15 9.90
N GLY A 396 24.24 22.94 9.28
CA GLY A 396 24.89 21.63 9.29
C GLY A 396 24.33 20.63 8.29
N LEU A 397 23.37 20.99 7.43
CA LEU A 397 22.92 20.16 6.30
C LEU A 397 24.12 19.70 5.43
N ASP A 398 25.04 20.62 5.09
CA ASP A 398 26.27 20.29 4.36
C ASP A 398 27.24 19.38 5.15
N ALA A 399 27.10 19.34 6.48
CA ALA A 399 27.98 18.64 7.41
C ALA A 399 27.43 17.27 7.85
N MET A 400 26.16 16.96 7.55
CA MET A 400 25.59 15.61 7.70
C MET A 400 26.26 14.58 6.77
N GLY A 401 27.25 15.02 5.99
CA GLY A 401 27.51 14.47 4.67
C GLY A 401 26.40 14.92 3.74
N GLU A 402 26.63 14.91 2.42
CA GLU A 402 25.51 14.58 1.55
C GLU A 402 24.89 13.31 2.16
N ALA A 403 23.57 13.26 2.40
CA ALA A 403 22.88 11.97 2.33
C ALA A 403 23.46 11.32 1.08
N PRO A 404 24.19 10.19 1.18
CA PRO A 404 25.16 9.77 0.16
C PRO A 404 24.51 9.98 -1.19
N ALA A 405 24.97 10.98 -1.95
CA ALA A 405 24.15 11.69 -2.94
C ALA A 405 23.52 10.70 -3.91
N ALA A 406 22.30 10.20 -3.63
CA ALA A 406 21.86 8.86 -4.04
C ALA A 406 23.00 8.06 -4.69
N GLU A 407 24.07 7.77 -3.91
CA GLU A 407 25.47 7.65 -4.39
C GLU A 407 25.50 7.38 -5.88
N GLU A 408 25.62 8.37 -6.79
CA GLU A 408 25.24 8.24 -8.22
C GLU A 408 25.43 6.78 -8.65
N VAL A 409 24.36 5.95 -8.57
CA VAL A 409 24.58 4.51 -8.39
C VAL A 409 25.06 4.02 -9.74
N SER A 410 26.38 3.98 -9.87
CA SER A 410 27.04 3.79 -11.14
C SER A 410 27.06 2.29 -11.38
N GLY A 411 25.98 1.82 -11.99
CA GLY A 411 25.74 0.41 -12.18
C GLY A 411 24.59 0.21 -13.13
N LEU A 412 24.79 -0.68 -14.10
CA LEU A 412 23.73 -1.06 -15.01
C LEU A 412 22.95 -2.20 -14.37
N VAL A 413 21.64 -2.02 -14.20
CA VAL A 413 20.71 -3.07 -13.81
C VAL A 413 20.03 -3.58 -15.07
N GLY A 414 19.96 -4.89 -15.25
CA GLY A 414 19.15 -5.52 -16.29
C GLY A 414 17.92 -6.15 -15.68
N ILE A 415 16.75 -5.93 -16.29
CA ILE A 415 15.50 -6.57 -15.87
C ILE A 415 15.03 -7.50 -16.99
N VAL A 416 14.76 -8.76 -16.66
CA VAL A 416 14.20 -9.74 -17.58
C VAL A 416 12.88 -10.26 -17.02
N LEU A 417 11.79 -9.96 -17.72
CA LEU A 417 10.44 -10.43 -17.43
C LEU A 417 10.06 -11.58 -18.39
N PRO A 418 9.14 -12.49 -18.01
CA PRO A 418 9.02 -13.77 -18.70
C PRO A 418 8.20 -13.66 -19.99
N THR A 419 7.07 -12.95 -19.99
CA THR A 419 6.20 -12.79 -21.16
C THR A 419 5.29 -11.56 -21.05
N ARG A 420 4.80 -11.04 -22.18
CA ARG A 420 3.75 -10.02 -22.23
C ARG A 420 2.34 -10.62 -22.28
N ASP A 421 2.24 -11.92 -22.49
CA ASP A 421 0.95 -12.63 -22.64
C ASP A 421 0.26 -12.90 -21.29
N GLU A 422 0.99 -12.78 -20.19
CA GLU A 422 0.44 -12.81 -18.83
C GLU A 422 0.27 -11.36 -18.33
N PRO A 423 -0.96 -10.89 -18.03
CA PRO A 423 -1.22 -9.48 -17.69
C PRO A 423 -0.43 -8.97 -16.48
N ARG A 424 -0.10 -9.86 -15.54
CA ARG A 424 0.72 -9.55 -14.36
C ARG A 424 1.98 -8.78 -14.73
N TRP A 425 2.79 -9.27 -15.67
CA TRP A 425 4.10 -8.68 -15.99
C TRP A 425 4.03 -7.34 -16.70
N ILE A 426 2.86 -6.96 -17.23
CA ILE A 426 2.62 -5.61 -17.75
C ILE A 426 2.47 -4.63 -16.58
N GLN A 427 1.90 -5.07 -15.45
CA GLN A 427 1.87 -4.27 -14.22
C GLN A 427 3.29 -4.07 -13.70
N ASP A 428 4.09 -5.15 -13.58
CA ASP A 428 5.48 -5.05 -13.12
C ASP A 428 6.33 -4.16 -14.03
N GLU A 429 6.21 -4.28 -15.37
CA GLU A 429 6.90 -3.37 -16.30
C GLU A 429 6.54 -1.91 -16.04
N THR A 430 5.25 -1.61 -15.90
CA THR A 430 4.77 -0.23 -15.67
C THR A 430 5.33 0.31 -14.37
N ARG A 431 5.21 -0.45 -13.27
CA ARG A 431 5.71 -0.01 -11.96
C ARG A 431 7.22 0.11 -11.89
N PHE A 432 7.97 -0.78 -12.55
CA PHE A 432 9.42 -0.61 -12.69
C PHE A 432 9.75 0.67 -13.44
N ARG A 433 9.08 0.95 -14.57
CA ARG A 433 9.31 2.19 -15.33
C ARG A 433 9.03 3.43 -14.49
N ASP A 434 7.87 3.48 -13.83
CA ASP A 434 7.47 4.60 -12.97
C ASP A 434 8.50 4.85 -11.86
N ALA A 435 8.87 3.78 -11.13
CA ALA A 435 9.80 3.88 -10.00
C ALA A 435 11.22 4.26 -10.44
N LEU A 436 11.70 3.70 -11.55
CA LEU A 436 13.05 3.95 -12.06
C LEU A 436 13.16 5.33 -12.72
N GLU A 437 12.14 5.78 -13.43
CA GLU A 437 12.07 7.15 -13.99
C GLU A 437 12.04 8.18 -12.86
N ALA A 438 11.20 7.98 -11.84
CA ALA A 438 11.13 8.85 -10.67
C ALA A 438 12.47 8.91 -9.92
N ALA A 439 13.22 7.80 -9.88
CA ALA A 439 14.54 7.72 -9.26
C ALA A 439 15.70 8.16 -10.17
N GLY A 440 15.43 8.56 -11.42
CA GLY A 440 16.46 9.02 -12.37
C GLY A 440 17.34 7.91 -12.96
N TYR A 441 16.95 6.65 -12.87
CA TYR A 441 17.70 5.51 -13.42
C TYR A 441 17.28 5.18 -14.86
N GLN A 442 18.26 4.82 -15.69
CA GLN A 442 18.00 4.19 -17.00
C GLN A 442 18.21 2.67 -16.88
N VAL A 443 17.15 1.90 -17.16
CA VAL A 443 17.16 0.44 -17.07
C VAL A 443 16.55 -0.15 -18.33
N GLU A 444 17.17 -1.22 -18.83
CA GLU A 444 16.64 -2.01 -19.94
C GLU A 444 15.78 -3.15 -19.39
N ILE A 445 14.49 -3.13 -19.76
CA ILE A 445 13.53 -4.20 -19.44
C ILE A 445 13.34 -5.03 -20.71
N LEU A 446 13.72 -6.31 -20.65
CA LEU A 446 13.56 -7.28 -21.73
C LEU A 446 12.47 -8.30 -21.36
N PHE A 447 11.79 -8.82 -22.38
CA PHE A 447 10.81 -9.89 -22.22
C PHE A 447 11.28 -11.16 -22.93
N SER A 448 11.18 -12.29 -22.25
CA SER A 448 11.60 -13.61 -22.76
C SER A 448 10.57 -14.27 -23.69
N GLN A 449 9.37 -13.70 -23.79
CA GLN A 449 8.26 -14.20 -24.64
C GLN A 449 7.91 -15.66 -24.39
N GLY A 450 7.97 -16.10 -23.13
CA GLY A 450 7.65 -17.48 -22.77
C GLY A 450 8.71 -18.51 -23.17
N ASP A 451 9.93 -18.09 -23.55
CA ASP A 451 10.98 -18.97 -24.04
C ASP A 451 12.29 -18.83 -23.23
N SER A 452 12.69 -19.88 -22.52
CA SER A 452 13.92 -19.90 -21.71
C SER A 452 15.21 -19.75 -22.54
N ALA A 453 15.20 -20.06 -23.84
CA ALA A 453 16.35 -19.81 -24.70
C ALA A 453 16.47 -18.32 -25.05
N ILE A 454 15.34 -17.63 -25.24
CA ILE A 454 15.31 -16.16 -25.39
C ILE A 454 15.69 -15.49 -24.06
N GLU A 455 15.22 -16.02 -22.93
CA GLU A 455 15.61 -15.57 -21.59
C GLU A 455 17.12 -15.60 -21.39
N LEU A 456 17.76 -16.75 -21.69
CA LEU A 456 19.22 -16.88 -21.63
C LEU A 456 19.90 -15.88 -22.56
N ALA A 457 19.41 -15.72 -23.80
CA ALA A 457 19.99 -14.77 -24.75
C ALA A 457 19.85 -13.31 -24.29
N ASN A 458 18.72 -12.94 -23.66
CA ASN A 458 18.49 -11.63 -23.06
C ASN A 458 19.50 -11.38 -21.93
N VAL A 459 19.73 -12.38 -21.06
CA VAL A 459 20.72 -12.29 -19.98
C VAL A 459 22.14 -12.14 -20.54
N GLU A 460 22.53 -12.93 -21.55
CA GLU A 460 23.84 -12.81 -22.22
C GLU A 460 24.04 -11.44 -22.89
N GLN A 461 22.98 -10.86 -23.47
CA GLN A 461 22.99 -9.51 -24.02
C GLN A 461 23.24 -8.47 -22.91
N LEU A 462 22.49 -8.55 -21.81
CA LEU A 462 22.64 -7.62 -20.67
C LEU A 462 24.04 -7.72 -20.05
N ILE A 463 24.57 -8.93 -19.89
CA ILE A 463 25.96 -9.16 -19.44
C ILE A 463 26.94 -8.46 -20.39
N THR A 464 26.73 -8.56 -21.71
CA THR A 464 27.58 -7.89 -22.72
C THR A 464 27.49 -6.37 -22.64
N GLN A 465 26.32 -5.83 -22.25
CA GLN A 465 26.11 -4.41 -21.99
C GLN A 465 26.72 -3.94 -20.67
N GLY A 466 27.18 -4.88 -19.81
CA GLY A 466 27.92 -4.57 -18.60
C GLY A 466 27.04 -4.36 -17.37
N ILE A 467 25.87 -5.02 -17.30
CA ILE A 467 25.08 -5.03 -16.07
C ILE A 467 25.89 -5.58 -14.89
N GLN A 468 25.62 -5.07 -13.71
CA GLN A 468 26.22 -5.52 -12.44
C GLN A 468 25.20 -6.25 -11.57
N VAL A 469 23.91 -5.96 -11.75
CA VAL A 469 22.79 -6.68 -11.13
C VAL A 469 21.79 -7.09 -12.21
N LEU A 470 21.35 -8.34 -12.13
CA LEU A 470 20.26 -8.92 -12.91
C LEU A 470 19.06 -9.12 -11.99
N ILE A 471 17.94 -8.52 -12.35
CA ILE A 471 16.62 -8.85 -11.80
C ILE A 471 15.94 -9.77 -12.83
N LEU A 472 15.73 -11.02 -12.48
CA LEU A 472 15.21 -12.04 -13.40
C LEU A 472 13.96 -12.70 -12.81
N THR A 473 12.86 -12.57 -13.55
CA THR A 473 11.66 -13.37 -13.37
C THR A 473 11.69 -14.55 -14.33
N PRO A 474 11.98 -15.77 -13.87
CA PRO A 474 12.11 -16.91 -14.77
C PRO A 474 10.77 -17.33 -15.39
N GLN A 475 10.78 -17.64 -16.69
CA GLN A 475 9.67 -18.36 -17.34
C GLN A 475 9.54 -19.80 -16.82
N ASP A 476 10.68 -20.47 -16.66
CA ASP A 476 10.79 -21.81 -16.09
C ASP A 476 11.92 -21.79 -15.07
N GLY A 477 11.58 -22.00 -13.80
CA GLY A 477 12.53 -21.86 -12.69
C GLY A 477 13.76 -22.76 -12.83
N ALA A 478 13.60 -23.97 -13.34
CA ALA A 478 14.72 -24.91 -13.50
C ALA A 478 15.58 -24.59 -14.72
N ALA A 479 14.96 -24.17 -15.83
CA ALA A 479 15.70 -23.80 -17.04
C ALA A 479 16.52 -22.51 -16.86
N ALA A 480 16.03 -21.58 -16.04
CA ALA A 480 16.69 -20.32 -15.74
C ALA A 480 18.02 -20.47 -14.98
N ALA A 481 18.33 -21.65 -14.43
CA ALA A 481 19.61 -21.96 -13.80
C ALA A 481 20.80 -21.60 -14.71
N ALA A 482 20.71 -21.92 -16.00
CA ALA A 482 21.77 -21.62 -16.95
C ALA A 482 21.99 -20.10 -17.14
N ALA A 483 20.92 -19.31 -17.10
CA ALA A 483 20.98 -17.85 -17.22
C ALA A 483 21.59 -17.22 -15.95
N ALA A 484 21.16 -17.69 -14.77
CA ALA A 484 21.72 -17.28 -13.48
C ALA A 484 23.22 -17.60 -13.37
N GLU A 485 23.61 -18.82 -13.75
CA GLU A 485 25.01 -19.26 -13.77
C GLU A 485 25.87 -18.43 -14.73
N ALA A 486 25.34 -18.07 -15.91
CA ALA A 486 26.03 -17.20 -16.85
C ALA A 486 26.28 -15.79 -16.27
N ALA A 487 25.27 -15.23 -15.58
CA ALA A 487 25.38 -13.94 -14.89
C ALA A 487 26.42 -14.01 -13.76
N HIS A 488 26.36 -15.01 -12.89
CA HIS A 488 27.34 -15.22 -11.82
C HIS A 488 28.77 -15.40 -12.34
N ALA A 489 28.95 -16.17 -13.42
CA ALA A 489 30.26 -16.37 -14.04
C ALA A 489 30.87 -15.06 -14.58
N ALA A 490 30.02 -14.09 -14.93
CA ALA A 490 30.42 -12.74 -15.33
C ALA A 490 30.59 -11.76 -14.14
N GLY A 491 30.32 -12.20 -12.91
CA GLY A 491 30.39 -11.37 -11.70
C GLY A 491 29.14 -10.51 -11.45
N VAL A 492 28.03 -10.81 -12.13
CA VAL A 492 26.74 -10.12 -11.98
C VAL A 492 25.97 -10.75 -10.83
N LYS A 493 25.39 -9.90 -9.97
CA LYS A 493 24.49 -10.33 -8.89
C LYS A 493 23.12 -10.70 -9.44
N VAL A 494 22.54 -11.80 -8.98
CA VAL A 494 21.26 -12.33 -9.48
C VAL A 494 20.20 -12.23 -8.39
N ILE A 495 19.19 -11.41 -8.67
CA ILE A 495 17.96 -11.30 -7.89
C ILE A 495 16.89 -12.06 -8.65
N ALA A 496 16.42 -13.19 -8.09
CA ALA A 496 15.19 -13.80 -8.54
C ALA A 496 14.02 -12.86 -8.16
N TYR A 497 13.11 -12.59 -9.09
CA TYR A 497 11.99 -11.67 -8.88
C TYR A 497 10.66 -12.37 -9.12
N ASP A 498 9.77 -12.29 -8.14
CA ASP A 498 8.46 -12.96 -8.04
C ASP A 498 8.55 -14.49 -8.10
N ARG A 499 9.14 -15.07 -9.15
CA ARG A 499 9.37 -16.52 -9.32
C ARG A 499 10.80 -16.91 -8.95
N LEU A 500 10.94 -18.03 -8.24
CA LEU A 500 12.24 -18.55 -7.80
C LEU A 500 12.99 -19.30 -8.92
N ILE A 501 14.28 -19.00 -9.11
CA ILE A 501 15.20 -19.76 -9.96
C ILE A 501 15.70 -20.98 -9.19
N LEU A 502 15.57 -22.16 -9.77
CA LEU A 502 15.78 -23.46 -9.13
C LEU A 502 17.09 -24.14 -9.57
N ASN A 503 17.53 -25.11 -8.77
CA ASN A 503 18.61 -26.05 -9.07
C ASN A 503 19.99 -25.43 -9.34
N THR A 504 20.27 -24.27 -8.76
CA THR A 504 21.58 -23.61 -8.86
C THR A 504 21.91 -22.86 -7.57
N ASP A 505 23.20 -22.69 -7.27
CA ASP A 505 23.65 -21.78 -6.20
C ASP A 505 23.84 -20.34 -6.72
N ALA A 506 23.59 -20.08 -8.00
CA ALA A 506 23.79 -18.81 -8.67
C ALA A 506 22.65 -17.78 -8.45
N VAL A 507 22.04 -17.75 -7.27
CA VAL A 507 20.99 -16.79 -6.88
C VAL A 507 21.42 -16.11 -5.60
N ASP A 508 21.60 -14.79 -5.63
CA ASP A 508 22.06 -14.03 -4.47
C ASP A 508 20.89 -13.61 -3.55
N TYR A 509 19.71 -13.35 -4.12
CA TYR A 509 18.55 -12.87 -3.37
C TYR A 509 17.24 -13.20 -4.08
N TYR A 510 16.14 -13.29 -3.34
CA TYR A 510 14.80 -13.51 -3.88
C TYR A 510 13.82 -12.45 -3.36
N VAL A 511 13.28 -11.67 -4.29
CA VAL A 511 12.23 -10.68 -4.05
C VAL A 511 10.91 -11.31 -4.42
N THR A 512 10.01 -11.49 -3.45
CA THR A 512 8.75 -12.22 -3.64
C THR A 512 7.67 -11.68 -2.72
N PHE A 513 6.41 -11.99 -3.03
CA PHE A 513 5.36 -12.01 -2.04
C PHE A 513 5.40 -13.30 -1.22
N ASP A 514 4.74 -13.33 -0.07
CA ASP A 514 4.47 -14.57 0.65
C ASP A 514 3.46 -15.45 -0.13
N SER A 515 4.00 -16.30 -1.01
CA SER A 515 3.20 -17.15 -1.89
C SER A 515 2.44 -18.26 -1.15
N ILE A 516 2.93 -18.71 0.02
CA ILE A 516 2.18 -19.66 0.84
C ILE A 516 0.94 -18.96 1.42
N ALA A 517 1.10 -17.72 1.90
CA ALA A 517 -0.01 -16.91 2.40
C ALA A 517 -1.07 -16.61 1.32
N VAL A 518 -0.68 -16.41 0.05
CA VAL A 518 -1.64 -16.25 -1.06
C VAL A 518 -2.54 -17.47 -1.18
N GLY A 519 -1.97 -18.68 -1.25
CA GLY A 519 -2.73 -19.92 -1.34
C GLY A 519 -3.62 -20.15 -0.12
N ALA A 520 -3.09 -19.87 1.07
CA ALA A 520 -3.83 -19.99 2.32
C ALA A 520 -5.01 -19.01 2.36
N ALA A 521 -4.85 -17.76 1.91
CA ALA A 521 -5.93 -16.76 1.86
C ALA A 521 -7.04 -17.17 0.88
N GLN A 522 -6.67 -17.67 -0.31
CA GLN A 522 -7.63 -18.21 -1.28
C GLN A 522 -8.46 -19.35 -0.66
N ALA A 523 -7.79 -20.34 -0.09
CA ALA A 523 -8.45 -21.47 0.54
C ALA A 523 -9.30 -21.08 1.74
N GLN A 524 -8.80 -20.19 2.60
CA GLN A 524 -9.51 -19.72 3.80
C GLN A 524 -10.82 -19.02 3.41
N TYR A 525 -10.80 -18.22 2.34
CA TYR A 525 -12.02 -17.60 1.81
C TYR A 525 -13.08 -18.64 1.42
N LEU A 526 -12.68 -19.73 0.75
CA LEU A 526 -13.60 -20.82 0.42
C LEU A 526 -14.16 -21.49 1.68
N VAL A 527 -13.31 -21.74 2.68
CA VAL A 527 -13.72 -22.33 3.97
C VAL A 527 -14.73 -21.44 4.69
N ASP A 528 -14.51 -20.13 4.70
CA ASP A 528 -15.35 -19.17 5.43
C ASP A 528 -16.72 -18.98 4.78
N LYS A 529 -16.81 -19.14 3.45
CA LYS A 529 -18.10 -19.11 2.73
C LYS A 529 -18.80 -20.47 2.70
N ALA A 530 -18.14 -21.56 3.10
CA ALA A 530 -18.74 -22.90 3.13
C ALA A 530 -19.59 -23.13 4.38
N SER A 531 -20.67 -23.89 4.21
CA SER A 531 -21.49 -24.38 5.31
C SER A 531 -21.94 -25.81 5.06
N GLY A 532 -22.20 -26.57 6.13
CA GLY A 532 -22.62 -27.98 6.00
C GLY A 532 -21.49 -28.92 5.57
N SER A 533 -21.85 -29.98 4.87
CA SER A 533 -20.95 -31.04 4.38
C SER A 533 -21.19 -31.30 2.90
N ASP A 534 -20.28 -32.06 2.29
CA ASP A 534 -20.38 -32.55 0.92
C ASP A 534 -20.39 -31.45 -0.16
N ASN A 535 -19.82 -30.29 0.15
CA ASN A 535 -19.74 -29.15 -0.78
C ASN A 535 -18.82 -29.52 -1.98
N PRO A 536 -19.30 -29.43 -3.23
CA PRO A 536 -18.47 -29.70 -4.41
C PRO A 536 -17.30 -28.71 -4.52
N LEU A 537 -16.08 -29.23 -4.51
CA LEU A 537 -14.84 -28.46 -4.63
C LEU A 537 -14.14 -28.78 -5.95
N TYR A 538 -13.85 -27.73 -6.72
CA TYR A 538 -13.07 -27.80 -7.95
C TYR A 538 -11.73 -27.10 -7.74
N LEU A 539 -10.64 -27.84 -7.96
CA LEU A 539 -9.27 -27.35 -7.76
C LEU A 539 -8.67 -26.95 -9.12
N TYR A 540 -8.01 -25.81 -9.20
CA TYR A 540 -7.22 -25.39 -10.35
C TYR A 540 -5.87 -24.85 -9.86
N ALA A 541 -4.81 -25.05 -10.63
CA ALA A 541 -3.46 -24.64 -10.27
C ALA A 541 -2.74 -23.97 -11.44
N GLY A 542 -1.67 -23.24 -11.13
CA GLY A 542 -0.82 -22.58 -12.13
C GLY A 542 0.01 -23.54 -12.99
N ALA A 543 0.96 -22.99 -13.75
CA ALA A 543 1.89 -23.77 -14.56
C ALA A 543 2.92 -24.52 -13.69
N ALA A 544 3.21 -25.79 -14.01
CA ALA A 544 4.21 -26.57 -13.26
C ALA A 544 5.67 -26.13 -13.48
N SER A 545 5.93 -25.30 -14.50
CA SER A 545 7.23 -24.65 -14.71
C SER A 545 7.48 -23.49 -13.74
N ASP A 546 6.42 -23.00 -13.09
CA ASP A 546 6.46 -21.93 -12.11
C ASP A 546 6.50 -22.52 -10.69
N ASN A 547 7.52 -22.16 -9.91
CA ASN A 547 7.63 -22.60 -8.52
C ASN A 547 6.47 -22.08 -7.65
N ASN A 548 5.96 -20.88 -7.94
CA ASN A 548 4.90 -20.27 -7.17
C ASN A 548 3.59 -21.07 -7.28
N ALA A 549 3.34 -21.74 -8.41
CA ALA A 549 2.19 -22.63 -8.54
C ALA A 549 2.17 -23.76 -7.49
N PHE A 550 3.35 -24.24 -7.08
CA PHE A 550 3.47 -25.21 -5.99
C PHE A 550 3.24 -24.56 -4.63
N LEU A 551 3.79 -23.36 -4.39
CA LEU A 551 3.62 -22.64 -3.12
C LEU A 551 2.15 -22.22 -2.90
N PHE A 552 1.49 -21.69 -3.93
CA PHE A 552 0.06 -21.37 -3.87
C PHE A 552 -0.76 -22.63 -3.58
N PHE A 553 -0.48 -23.73 -4.27
CA PHE A 553 -1.20 -24.98 -4.06
C PHE A 553 -0.94 -25.57 -2.67
N GLU A 554 0.30 -25.51 -2.17
CA GLU A 554 0.68 -25.94 -0.82
C GLU A 554 -0.07 -25.14 0.25
N GLY A 555 -0.04 -23.80 0.16
CA GLY A 555 -0.77 -22.92 1.07
C GLY A 555 -2.26 -23.21 1.08
N ALA A 556 -2.86 -23.40 -0.10
CA ALA A 556 -4.27 -23.73 -0.22
C ALA A 556 -4.59 -25.13 0.32
N TRP A 557 -3.74 -26.12 0.03
CA TRP A 557 -3.90 -27.50 0.50
C TRP A 557 -3.82 -27.59 2.02
N ASN A 558 -2.90 -26.87 2.65
CA ASN A 558 -2.76 -26.84 4.11
C ASN A 558 -4.05 -26.39 4.82
N VAL A 559 -4.88 -25.58 4.16
CA VAL A 559 -6.18 -25.10 4.67
C VAL A 559 -7.35 -25.99 4.23
N LEU A 560 -7.39 -26.40 2.95
CA LEU A 560 -8.48 -27.20 2.39
C LEU A 560 -8.43 -28.67 2.81
N GLN A 561 -7.24 -29.27 2.94
CA GLN A 561 -7.10 -30.70 3.19
C GLN A 561 -7.83 -31.16 4.46
N PRO A 562 -7.70 -30.47 5.62
CA PRO A 562 -8.48 -30.83 6.80
C PRO A 562 -9.99 -30.80 6.58
N LYS A 563 -10.47 -29.87 5.73
CA LYS A 563 -11.89 -29.69 5.37
C LYS A 563 -12.37 -30.67 4.31
N ILE A 564 -11.47 -31.23 3.53
CA ILE A 564 -11.78 -32.35 2.65
C ILE A 564 -11.88 -33.63 3.48
N ALA A 565 -10.93 -33.85 4.39
CA ALA A 565 -10.88 -35.04 5.26
C ALA A 565 -12.05 -35.13 6.24
N ASP A 566 -12.57 -33.99 6.73
CA ASP A 566 -13.75 -33.97 7.61
C ASP A 566 -15.09 -34.05 6.86
N GLY A 567 -15.05 -34.06 5.52
CA GLY A 567 -16.22 -34.14 4.65
C GLY A 567 -16.92 -32.81 4.40
N THR A 568 -16.37 -31.66 4.82
CA THR A 568 -16.89 -30.34 4.46
C THR A 568 -16.88 -30.15 2.95
N PHE A 569 -15.76 -30.50 2.29
CA PHE A 569 -15.58 -30.44 0.84
C PHE A 569 -15.37 -31.81 0.19
N VAL A 570 -15.80 -31.95 -1.06
CA VAL A 570 -15.58 -33.13 -1.89
C VAL A 570 -14.98 -32.72 -3.23
N ILE A 571 -13.75 -33.14 -3.50
CA ILE A 571 -13.04 -32.84 -4.76
C ILE A 571 -13.75 -33.50 -5.94
N LYS A 572 -14.00 -32.72 -7.02
CA LYS A 572 -14.75 -33.19 -8.19
C LYS A 572 -13.94 -33.34 -9.48
N ASN A 573 -12.71 -32.84 -9.52
CA ASN A 573 -11.94 -32.75 -10.76
C ASN A 573 -10.49 -33.26 -10.69
N SER A 574 -10.10 -33.98 -9.64
CA SER A 574 -8.78 -34.62 -9.57
C SER A 574 -8.83 -35.93 -8.79
N ASP A 575 -8.75 -37.05 -9.51
CA ASP A 575 -8.65 -38.39 -8.90
C ASP A 575 -7.35 -38.56 -8.09
N VAL A 576 -6.28 -37.86 -8.49
CA VAL A 576 -5.01 -37.88 -7.75
C VAL A 576 -5.16 -37.18 -6.41
N ALA A 577 -5.77 -35.98 -6.38
CA ALA A 577 -6.01 -35.26 -5.14
C ALA A 577 -6.98 -36.03 -4.23
N VAL A 578 -8.02 -36.68 -4.78
CA VAL A 578 -8.90 -37.58 -4.01
C VAL A 578 -8.10 -38.74 -3.41
N GLY A 579 -7.18 -39.34 -4.17
CA GLY A 579 -6.30 -40.41 -3.67
C GLY A 579 -5.35 -39.96 -2.55
N LEU A 580 -5.09 -38.66 -2.45
CA LEU A 580 -4.20 -38.03 -1.47
C LEU A 580 -4.96 -37.22 -0.40
N GLN A 581 -6.29 -37.23 -0.39
CA GLN A 581 -7.11 -36.34 0.44
C GLN A 581 -6.91 -36.50 1.95
N ASP A 582 -6.36 -37.63 2.41
CA ASP A 582 -6.03 -37.90 3.82
C ASP A 582 -4.54 -37.59 4.15
N THR A 583 -3.80 -36.98 3.21
CA THR A 583 -2.38 -36.64 3.33
C THR A 583 -2.22 -35.14 3.53
N ALA A 584 -1.92 -34.73 4.77
CA ALA A 584 -1.79 -33.32 5.13
C ALA A 584 -0.59 -32.65 4.45
N GLU A 585 0.59 -33.27 4.54
CA GLU A 585 1.83 -32.75 3.94
C GLU A 585 2.12 -33.51 2.64
N LEU A 586 2.04 -32.81 1.50
CA LEU A 586 2.36 -33.37 0.20
C LEU A 586 3.83 -33.14 -0.13
N THR A 587 4.47 -34.15 -0.72
CA THR A 587 5.75 -33.94 -1.39
C THR A 587 5.57 -33.13 -2.67
N ARG A 588 6.64 -32.49 -3.15
CA ARG A 588 6.61 -31.77 -4.44
C ARG A 588 6.17 -32.67 -5.60
N ASP A 589 6.58 -33.94 -5.62
CA ASP A 589 6.18 -34.88 -6.66
C ASP A 589 4.68 -35.19 -6.60
N GLU A 590 4.11 -35.34 -5.41
CA GLU A 590 2.67 -35.54 -5.21
C GLU A 590 1.87 -34.30 -5.63
N MET A 591 2.31 -33.10 -5.23
CA MET A 591 1.73 -31.84 -5.71
C MET A 591 1.81 -31.74 -7.23
N GLY A 592 2.95 -32.09 -7.84
CA GLY A 592 3.15 -32.06 -9.28
C GLY A 592 2.19 -33.01 -10.03
N GLN A 593 1.87 -34.17 -9.45
CA GLN A 593 0.88 -35.08 -10.02
C GLN A 593 -0.54 -34.50 -9.97
N ILE A 594 -0.90 -33.81 -8.87
CA ILE A 594 -2.19 -33.12 -8.75
C ILE A 594 -2.25 -31.96 -9.76
N ILE A 595 -1.28 -31.03 -9.69
CA ILE A 595 -1.17 -29.86 -10.57
C ILE A 595 -1.25 -30.30 -12.04
N GLY A 596 -0.58 -31.39 -12.44
CA GLY A 596 -0.65 -31.91 -13.81
C GLY A 596 -2.07 -32.26 -14.30
N GLN A 597 -3.02 -32.56 -13.42
CA GLN A 597 -4.42 -32.79 -13.78
C GLN A 597 -5.25 -31.50 -13.82
N ILE A 598 -4.89 -30.51 -13.01
CA ILE A 598 -5.71 -29.31 -12.75
C ILE A 598 -5.06 -28.00 -13.24
N THR A 599 -3.96 -28.09 -13.98
CA THR A 599 -3.19 -26.91 -14.39
C THR A 599 -3.95 -26.09 -15.41
N THR A 600 -3.95 -24.78 -15.19
CA THR A 600 -4.42 -23.76 -16.13
C THR A 600 -3.29 -23.30 -17.07
N ASN A 601 -2.04 -23.66 -16.76
CA ASN A 601 -0.82 -23.09 -17.36
C ASN A 601 -0.80 -21.56 -17.38
N TRP A 602 -1.48 -20.91 -16.42
CA TRP A 602 -1.68 -19.45 -16.39
C TRP A 602 -2.36 -18.87 -17.64
N ASP A 603 -3.00 -19.72 -18.47
CA ASP A 603 -3.64 -19.33 -19.72
C ASP A 603 -5.17 -19.34 -19.60
N PHE A 604 -5.77 -18.25 -20.07
CA PHE A 604 -7.23 -18.04 -20.02
C PHE A 604 -7.99 -19.15 -20.77
N ASN A 605 -7.55 -19.51 -21.98
CA ASN A 605 -8.28 -20.48 -22.81
C ASN A 605 -8.13 -21.92 -22.31
N THR A 606 -6.95 -22.26 -21.78
CA THR A 606 -6.67 -23.54 -21.13
C THR A 606 -7.52 -23.69 -19.89
N ALA A 607 -7.59 -22.65 -19.03
CA ALA A 607 -8.46 -22.64 -17.85
C ALA A 607 -9.95 -22.84 -18.23
N LYS A 608 -10.44 -22.09 -19.22
CA LYS A 608 -11.82 -22.21 -19.72
C LYS A 608 -12.13 -23.61 -20.24
N SER A 609 -11.26 -24.14 -21.10
CA SER A 609 -11.45 -25.46 -21.71
C SER A 609 -11.44 -26.57 -20.67
N LEU A 610 -10.56 -26.46 -19.66
CA LEU A 610 -10.49 -27.41 -18.56
C LEU A 610 -11.76 -27.33 -17.68
N ALA A 611 -12.25 -26.12 -17.38
CA ALA A 611 -13.50 -25.94 -16.64
C ALA A 611 -14.71 -26.54 -17.38
N GLU A 612 -14.85 -26.28 -18.68
CA GLU A 612 -15.90 -26.87 -19.52
C GLU A 612 -15.82 -28.41 -19.56
N ALA A 613 -14.61 -28.97 -19.64
CA ALA A 613 -14.40 -30.42 -19.59
C ALA A 613 -14.79 -31.00 -18.22
N ASN A 614 -14.43 -30.35 -17.13
CA ASN A 614 -14.78 -30.75 -15.76
C ASN A 614 -16.30 -30.73 -15.56
N LEU A 615 -16.98 -29.66 -15.99
CA LEU A 615 -18.45 -29.54 -15.92
C LEU A 615 -19.18 -30.58 -16.79
N THR A 616 -18.60 -30.93 -17.95
CA THR A 616 -19.13 -31.98 -18.83
C THR A 616 -19.01 -33.37 -18.21
N ALA A 617 -17.95 -33.61 -17.45
CA ALA A 617 -17.72 -34.89 -16.76
C ALA A 617 -18.53 -35.02 -15.46
N ALA A 618 -18.83 -33.90 -14.79
CA ALA A 618 -19.54 -33.85 -13.52
C ALA A 618 -21.01 -34.31 -13.65
N ALA A 619 -21.50 -35.04 -12.66
CA ALA A 619 -22.93 -35.32 -12.53
C ALA A 619 -23.67 -34.08 -12.03
N ALA A 620 -24.99 -34.01 -12.23
CA ALA A 620 -25.80 -32.88 -11.74
C ALA A 620 -25.73 -32.70 -10.21
N GLU A 621 -25.48 -33.78 -9.46
CA GLU A 621 -25.29 -33.76 -8.00
C GLU A 621 -23.90 -33.24 -7.56
N ASP A 622 -22.95 -33.15 -8.48
CA ASP A 622 -21.61 -32.57 -8.25
C ASP A 622 -21.55 -31.08 -8.64
N LYS A 623 -22.72 -30.47 -8.90
CA LYS A 623 -22.93 -29.06 -9.21
C LYS A 623 -23.78 -28.41 -8.10
N GLY A 624 -24.66 -27.46 -8.42
CA GLY A 624 -25.39 -26.66 -7.44
C GLY A 624 -24.54 -25.50 -6.92
N ASP A 625 -24.36 -25.41 -5.60
CA ASP A 625 -23.53 -24.39 -4.96
C ASP A 625 -22.10 -24.93 -4.84
N VAL A 626 -21.17 -24.40 -5.64
CA VAL A 626 -19.83 -24.97 -5.81
C VAL A 626 -18.72 -24.04 -5.31
N PHE A 627 -17.59 -24.61 -4.92
CA PHE A 627 -16.40 -23.90 -4.47
C PHE A 627 -15.25 -24.14 -5.44
N ILE A 628 -14.57 -23.08 -5.84
CA ILE A 628 -13.59 -23.09 -6.92
C ILE A 628 -12.30 -22.43 -6.42
N LEU A 629 -11.26 -23.23 -6.25
CA LEU A 629 -9.91 -22.74 -6.05
C LEU A 629 -9.32 -22.40 -7.43
N ALA A 630 -9.41 -21.14 -7.85
CA ALA A 630 -8.79 -20.65 -9.07
C ALA A 630 -7.49 -19.90 -8.73
N PRO A 631 -6.38 -20.18 -9.43
CA PRO A 631 -5.07 -19.83 -8.93
C PRO A 631 -4.68 -18.35 -9.17
N ASN A 632 -5.28 -17.67 -10.16
CA ASN A 632 -5.15 -16.23 -10.38
C ASN A 632 -6.34 -15.63 -11.13
N ASP A 633 -6.36 -14.31 -11.26
CA ASP A 633 -7.49 -13.54 -11.79
C ASP A 633 -7.88 -13.88 -13.24
N GLY A 634 -6.94 -13.88 -14.18
CA GLY A 634 -7.24 -14.23 -15.57
C GLY A 634 -7.88 -15.62 -15.70
N THR A 635 -7.34 -16.61 -14.99
CA THR A 635 -7.88 -17.98 -15.00
C THR A 635 -9.19 -18.08 -14.21
N ALA A 636 -9.35 -17.32 -13.12
CA ALA A 636 -10.58 -17.22 -12.34
C ALA A 636 -11.75 -16.74 -13.19
N ARG A 637 -11.57 -15.67 -13.98
CA ARG A 637 -12.61 -15.17 -14.90
C ARG A 637 -13.01 -16.22 -15.93
N ALA A 638 -12.02 -16.90 -16.53
CA ALA A 638 -12.26 -17.97 -17.50
C ALA A 638 -13.07 -19.13 -16.93
N ILE A 639 -12.76 -19.53 -15.69
CA ILE A 639 -13.45 -20.60 -14.98
C ILE A 639 -14.84 -20.13 -14.54
N ALA A 640 -14.97 -18.91 -13.99
CA ALA A 640 -16.23 -18.32 -13.58
C ALA A 640 -17.22 -18.20 -14.75
N ASP A 641 -16.74 -17.80 -15.93
CA ASP A 641 -17.54 -17.76 -17.17
C ASP A 641 -18.11 -19.14 -17.53
N ALA A 642 -17.31 -20.20 -17.41
CA ALA A 642 -17.73 -21.56 -17.72
C ALA A 642 -18.75 -22.08 -16.71
N PHE A 643 -18.48 -21.89 -15.40
CA PHE A 643 -19.38 -22.32 -14.32
C PHE A 643 -20.69 -21.52 -14.31
N GLY A 644 -20.63 -20.21 -14.51
CA GLY A 644 -21.82 -19.35 -14.57
C GLY A 644 -22.71 -19.59 -15.80
N ALA A 645 -22.21 -20.26 -16.84
CA ALA A 645 -22.99 -20.66 -18.01
C ALA A 645 -23.71 -22.02 -17.85
N ASP A 646 -23.33 -22.83 -16.86
CA ASP A 646 -23.90 -24.16 -16.65
C ASP A 646 -25.21 -24.07 -15.84
N ALA A 647 -26.31 -24.56 -16.42
CA ALA A 647 -27.64 -24.43 -15.84
C ALA A 647 -27.86 -25.22 -14.54
N ASP A 648 -27.00 -26.20 -14.25
CA ASP A 648 -27.05 -26.99 -13.03
C ASP A 648 -26.17 -26.40 -11.91
N VAL A 649 -25.40 -25.33 -12.17
CA VAL A 649 -24.67 -24.55 -11.16
C VAL A 649 -25.58 -23.42 -10.66
N SER A 650 -25.99 -23.47 -9.40
CA SER A 650 -26.88 -22.46 -8.80
C SER A 650 -26.12 -21.25 -8.26
N SER A 651 -24.93 -21.46 -7.71
CA SER A 651 -24.01 -20.41 -7.28
C SER A 651 -22.58 -20.95 -7.24
N TYR A 652 -21.59 -20.05 -7.24
CA TYR A 652 -20.20 -20.44 -7.06
C TYR A 652 -19.46 -19.43 -6.19
N VAL A 653 -18.47 -19.92 -5.43
CA VAL A 653 -17.44 -19.11 -4.79
C VAL A 653 -16.12 -19.37 -5.51
N VAL A 654 -15.53 -18.33 -6.10
CA VAL A 654 -14.30 -18.44 -6.90
C VAL A 654 -13.25 -17.44 -6.44
N THR A 655 -12.03 -17.96 -6.26
CA THR A 655 -10.85 -17.23 -5.78
C THR A 655 -10.03 -16.67 -6.94
N GLY A 656 -9.01 -15.86 -6.64
CA GLY A 656 -8.08 -15.31 -7.62
C GLY A 656 -6.88 -14.66 -6.93
N GLN A 657 -6.01 -14.02 -7.72
CA GLN A 657 -4.91 -13.18 -7.25
C GLN A 657 -4.48 -12.24 -8.38
N ASP A 658 -3.76 -11.18 -8.02
CA ASP A 658 -3.17 -10.13 -8.88
C ASP A 658 -3.98 -8.82 -8.99
N ALA A 659 -5.24 -8.82 -8.54
CA ALA A 659 -6.14 -7.66 -8.66
C ALA A 659 -6.14 -7.03 -10.06
N GLU A 660 -6.25 -7.86 -11.10
CA GLU A 660 -6.38 -7.37 -12.48
C GLU A 660 -7.65 -6.54 -12.61
N ILE A 661 -7.60 -5.42 -13.36
CA ILE A 661 -8.73 -4.50 -13.55
C ILE A 661 -10.03 -5.24 -13.90
N ALA A 662 -9.96 -6.19 -14.84
CA ALA A 662 -11.12 -6.97 -15.25
C ALA A 662 -11.66 -7.90 -14.14
N SER A 663 -10.80 -8.43 -13.27
CA SER A 663 -11.22 -9.25 -12.12
C SER A 663 -11.76 -8.43 -10.98
N VAL A 664 -11.19 -7.26 -10.72
CA VAL A 664 -11.77 -6.27 -9.79
C VAL A 664 -13.18 -5.89 -10.25
N GLN A 665 -13.39 -5.64 -11.55
CA GLN A 665 -14.74 -5.44 -12.09
C GLN A 665 -15.63 -6.68 -11.94
N TYR A 666 -15.11 -7.90 -12.08
CA TYR A 666 -15.89 -9.12 -11.82
C TYR A 666 -16.26 -9.25 -10.35
N ILE A 667 -15.40 -8.83 -9.42
CA ILE A 667 -15.70 -8.80 -7.99
C ILE A 667 -16.85 -7.82 -7.74
N ILE A 668 -16.74 -6.60 -8.25
CA ILE A 668 -17.80 -5.59 -8.16
C ILE A 668 -19.14 -6.12 -8.72
N ASP A 669 -19.10 -6.77 -9.89
CA ASP A 669 -20.26 -7.36 -10.55
C ASP A 669 -20.80 -8.65 -9.86
N GLY A 670 -20.10 -9.19 -8.85
CA GLY A 670 -20.45 -10.45 -8.19
C GLY A 670 -20.21 -11.71 -9.02
N LYS A 671 -19.32 -11.64 -10.03
CA LYS A 671 -18.91 -12.75 -10.92
C LYS A 671 -17.59 -13.40 -10.51
N GLN A 672 -16.81 -12.76 -9.65
CA GLN A 672 -15.65 -13.35 -8.99
C GLN A 672 -15.78 -13.04 -7.49
N SER A 673 -15.45 -13.97 -6.60
CA SER A 673 -15.76 -13.78 -5.19
C SER A 673 -14.67 -13.02 -4.45
N MET A 674 -13.40 -13.27 -4.79
CA MET A 674 -12.27 -12.56 -4.21
C MET A 674 -11.06 -12.60 -5.15
N THR A 675 -10.09 -11.73 -4.87
CA THR A 675 -8.72 -11.78 -5.39
C THR A 675 -7.74 -11.53 -4.25
N VAL A 676 -6.54 -12.09 -4.31
CA VAL A 676 -5.46 -11.68 -3.42
C VAL A 676 -4.67 -10.55 -4.10
N LEU A 677 -4.75 -9.34 -3.53
CA LEU A 677 -3.91 -8.22 -3.91
C LEU A 677 -2.47 -8.48 -3.47
N LYS A 678 -1.60 -8.44 -4.46
CA LYS A 678 -0.16 -8.42 -4.32
C LYS A 678 0.31 -7.07 -4.84
N ASP A 679 0.58 -6.12 -3.95
CA ASP A 679 0.92 -4.76 -4.36
C ASP A 679 2.28 -4.71 -5.07
N VAL A 680 2.23 -4.67 -6.41
CA VAL A 680 3.41 -4.67 -7.27
C VAL A 680 4.31 -3.45 -7.03
N ARG A 681 3.76 -2.33 -6.53
CA ARG A 681 4.55 -1.14 -6.18
C ARG A 681 5.58 -1.48 -5.09
N THR A 682 5.15 -2.25 -4.08
CA THR A 682 6.02 -2.73 -2.99
C THR A 682 7.08 -3.69 -3.52
N LEU A 683 6.70 -4.67 -4.34
CA LEU A 683 7.64 -5.67 -4.87
C LEU A 683 8.72 -5.03 -5.75
N VAL A 684 8.33 -4.05 -6.59
CA VAL A 684 9.27 -3.26 -7.40
C VAL A 684 10.20 -2.43 -6.51
N GLY A 685 9.66 -1.77 -5.48
CA GLY A 685 10.46 -1.02 -4.51
C GLY A 685 11.52 -1.89 -3.82
N ASP A 686 11.12 -3.08 -3.35
CA ASP A 686 12.01 -4.06 -2.73
C ASP A 686 13.10 -4.55 -3.70
N ALA A 687 12.77 -4.77 -4.98
CA ALA A 687 13.73 -5.17 -6.01
C ALA A 687 14.76 -4.08 -6.32
N ILE A 688 14.31 -2.83 -6.41
CA ILE A 688 15.20 -1.68 -6.61
C ILE A 688 16.11 -1.50 -5.40
N ALA A 689 15.57 -1.59 -4.18
CA ALA A 689 16.34 -1.51 -2.94
C ALA A 689 17.40 -2.61 -2.85
N ALA A 690 17.04 -3.85 -3.19
CA ALA A 690 17.98 -4.98 -3.24
C ALA A 690 19.07 -4.79 -4.29
N ALA A 691 18.72 -4.28 -5.48
CA ALA A 691 19.70 -3.98 -6.52
C ALA A 691 20.67 -2.88 -6.08
N ILE A 692 20.18 -1.79 -5.48
CA ILE A 692 21.01 -0.71 -4.94
C ILE A 692 21.95 -1.23 -3.85
N ALA A 693 21.45 -2.08 -2.94
CA ALA A 693 22.29 -2.69 -1.91
C ALA A 693 23.47 -3.45 -2.51
N TYR A 694 23.26 -4.21 -3.59
CA TYR A 694 24.35 -4.90 -4.29
C TYR A 694 25.30 -3.96 -5.03
N LEU A 695 24.77 -2.94 -5.72
CA LEU A 695 25.59 -1.97 -6.46
C LEU A 695 26.51 -1.15 -5.55
N THR A 696 26.06 -0.86 -4.33
CA THR A 696 26.82 -0.14 -3.30
C THR A 696 27.73 -1.06 -2.47
N GLY A 697 27.81 -2.36 -2.82
CA GLY A 697 28.67 -3.35 -2.17
C GLY A 697 28.14 -3.92 -0.85
N GLY A 698 26.88 -3.63 -0.51
CA GLY A 698 26.15 -4.21 0.61
C GLY A 698 25.39 -5.49 0.24
N THR A 699 24.52 -5.92 1.15
CA THR A 699 23.58 -7.03 0.97
C THR A 699 22.17 -6.54 1.31
N PRO A 700 21.13 -6.98 0.58
CA PRO A 700 19.73 -6.69 0.94
C PRO A 700 19.37 -7.22 2.33
N GLU A 701 18.32 -6.65 2.93
CA GLU A 701 17.73 -7.15 4.18
C GLU A 701 17.19 -8.57 3.99
N GLU A 702 17.35 -9.46 4.98
CA GLU A 702 16.86 -10.84 4.91
C GLU A 702 15.99 -11.13 6.14
N THR A 703 14.75 -11.58 5.92
CA THR A 703 13.82 -12.01 6.98
C THR A 703 13.36 -13.45 6.82
N HIS A 704 13.59 -14.05 5.64
CA HIS A 704 13.22 -15.43 5.33
C HIS A 704 14.19 -16.06 4.32
N THR A 705 14.07 -17.37 4.11
CA THR A 705 14.79 -18.06 3.04
C THR A 705 13.85 -18.98 2.25
N TYR A 706 14.13 -19.19 0.97
CA TYR A 706 13.43 -20.17 0.14
C TYR A 706 14.41 -21.20 -0.42
N ASN A 707 14.11 -22.47 -0.19
CA ASN A 707 14.90 -23.56 -0.77
C ASN A 707 14.67 -23.66 -2.27
N ASN A 708 15.71 -23.45 -3.07
CA ASN A 708 15.62 -23.55 -4.52
C ASN A 708 16.03 -24.92 -5.09
N GLY A 709 16.22 -25.91 -4.23
CA GLY A 709 16.74 -27.25 -4.54
C GLY A 709 18.26 -27.39 -4.37
N THR A 710 19.00 -26.29 -4.25
CA THR A 710 20.46 -26.29 -4.06
C THR A 710 20.89 -25.51 -2.82
N ILE A 711 20.33 -24.32 -2.61
CA ILE A 711 20.62 -23.45 -1.46
C ILE A 711 19.31 -22.92 -0.85
N GLU A 712 19.43 -22.42 0.39
CA GLU A 712 18.43 -21.54 1.01
C GLU A 712 18.70 -20.12 0.50
N VAL A 713 17.87 -19.64 -0.42
CA VAL A 713 18.03 -18.31 -1.03
C VAL A 713 17.48 -17.25 -0.06
N PRO A 714 18.27 -16.24 0.34
CA PRO A 714 17.81 -15.13 1.19
C PRO A 714 16.65 -14.35 0.55
N ALA A 715 15.67 -13.97 1.36
CA ALA A 715 14.48 -13.26 0.91
C ALA A 715 13.88 -12.36 2.01
N LYS A 716 13.03 -11.42 1.59
CA LYS A 716 12.11 -10.64 2.42
C LYS A 716 10.74 -10.67 1.73
N PRO A 717 9.86 -11.61 2.09
CA PRO A 717 8.58 -11.74 1.42
C PRO A 717 7.65 -10.57 1.79
N SER A 718 7.10 -9.89 0.77
CA SER A 718 6.12 -8.82 0.96
C SER A 718 4.75 -9.41 1.31
N VAL A 719 3.99 -8.70 2.15
CA VAL A 719 2.64 -9.11 2.59
C VAL A 719 1.62 -9.05 1.44
N VAL A 720 0.50 -9.76 1.62
CA VAL A 720 -0.61 -9.83 0.65
C VAL A 720 -1.94 -9.55 1.32
N ILE A 721 -2.93 -9.07 0.56
CA ILE A 721 -4.23 -8.66 1.09
C ILE A 721 -5.33 -9.42 0.35
N ALA A 722 -6.23 -10.09 1.08
CA ALA A 722 -7.42 -10.66 0.47
C ALA A 722 -8.43 -9.53 0.18
N VAL A 723 -8.91 -9.48 -1.06
CA VAL A 723 -9.82 -8.45 -1.57
C VAL A 723 -11.10 -9.07 -2.08
N ASP A 724 -12.25 -8.62 -1.57
CA ASP A 724 -13.58 -8.99 -2.04
C ASP A 724 -14.48 -7.76 -2.16
N GLN A 725 -15.78 -7.96 -2.38
CA GLN A 725 -16.72 -6.84 -2.51
C GLN A 725 -16.75 -5.90 -1.29
N GLU A 726 -16.42 -6.38 -0.09
CA GLU A 726 -16.53 -5.60 1.14
C GLU A 726 -15.38 -4.59 1.28
N ASN A 727 -14.19 -4.89 0.73
CA ASN A 727 -13.00 -4.06 0.88
C ASN A 727 -12.33 -3.65 -0.44
N VAL A 728 -12.91 -3.97 -1.60
CA VAL A 728 -12.33 -3.65 -2.93
C VAL A 728 -12.04 -2.16 -3.11
N LYS A 729 -12.92 -1.27 -2.65
CA LYS A 729 -12.70 0.17 -2.70
C LYS A 729 -11.45 0.57 -1.89
N ALA A 730 -11.41 0.16 -0.61
CA ALA A 730 -10.29 0.47 0.28
C ALA A 730 -8.95 -0.11 -0.23
N ALA A 731 -8.96 -1.39 -0.61
CA ALA A 731 -7.73 -2.10 -0.96
C ALA A 731 -7.19 -1.73 -2.36
N ILE A 732 -8.05 -1.36 -3.31
CA ILE A 732 -7.65 -1.11 -4.72
C ILE A 732 -7.66 0.37 -5.08
N VAL A 733 -8.74 1.08 -4.75
CA VAL A 733 -8.94 2.47 -5.19
C VAL A 733 -8.32 3.43 -4.18
N ASP A 734 -8.71 3.32 -2.92
CA ASP A 734 -8.29 4.25 -1.87
C ASP A 734 -6.79 4.10 -1.54
N SER A 735 -6.24 2.90 -1.72
CA SER A 735 -4.79 2.64 -1.65
C SER A 735 -3.99 3.24 -2.82
N GLY A 736 -4.66 3.79 -3.83
CA GLY A 736 -4.08 4.30 -5.06
C GLY A 736 -3.51 3.23 -5.99
N TYR A 737 -3.90 1.96 -5.82
CA TYR A 737 -3.40 0.86 -6.66
C TYR A 737 -3.95 0.97 -8.09
N TRP A 738 -5.26 1.15 -8.24
CA TRP A 738 -5.92 1.49 -9.50
C TRP A 738 -6.82 2.72 -9.35
N ASP A 739 -6.96 3.48 -10.43
CA ASP A 739 -7.86 4.64 -10.47
C ASP A 739 -9.33 4.19 -10.43
N ALA A 740 -10.18 4.93 -9.71
CA ALA A 740 -11.62 4.65 -9.63
C ALA A 740 -12.29 4.61 -11.01
N GLY A 741 -11.81 5.43 -11.95
CA GLY A 741 -12.33 5.54 -13.32
C GLY A 741 -12.09 4.30 -14.19
N GLU A 742 -11.26 3.35 -13.75
CA GLU A 742 -11.10 2.05 -14.41
C GLU A 742 -12.30 1.11 -14.20
N PHE A 743 -13.20 1.46 -13.27
CA PHE A 743 -14.28 0.59 -12.82
C PHE A 743 -15.66 1.26 -12.94
N THR A 744 -16.69 0.42 -13.00
CA THR A 744 -18.09 0.84 -12.98
C THR A 744 -18.83 0.12 -11.86
N GLY A 745 -19.77 0.80 -11.19
CA GLY A 745 -20.58 0.15 -10.15
C GLY A 745 -19.83 -0.13 -8.85
N LEU A 746 -18.66 0.48 -8.62
CA LEU A 746 -18.25 0.79 -7.26
C LEU A 746 -19.30 1.75 -6.72
N ASP A 747 -20.17 1.27 -5.83
CA ASP A 747 -21.05 2.14 -5.08
C ASP A 747 -20.17 3.08 -4.22
N ASP A 748 -20.59 4.35 -4.11
CA ASP A 748 -19.91 5.43 -3.38
C ASP A 748 -19.69 5.09 -1.89
#